data_AF-A0A357IEQ3-F1
#
_entry.id   AF-A0A357IEQ3-F1
#
_cell.length_a   1.000
_cell.length_b   1.000
_cell.length_c   1.000
_cell.angle_alpha   90.00
_cell.angle_beta   90.00
_cell.angle_gamma   90.00
#
_symmetry.space_group_name_H-M   'P 1'
#
loop_
_entity.id
_entity.type
_entity.pdbx_description
1 polymer ?
#
loop_
_entity_poly.entity_id
_entity_poly.type
_entity_poly.pdbx_seq_one_letter_code
_entity_poly.pdbx_strand_id
1 'polypeptide(L)'
;MYSVFKNDQWTQAVCRLRKHRWAVAFVVFFAWIPSVFADDIEVYINSTTDFGPNILFLFDLSGSMAWREADELMPGPGEDSRYDILKSALNQVLSDDLGALNIGLAWFTGDGYNNYATGLKWPISPNSAQANTYDSAIAGGTEVRDVIESILDAQTPYGGTAIVESLYEAARYFRGDSVDLGAFAPQSWDTALQSYTGGNIEAAHPASYTPSNAFSGGGGAANYQSPINGSCQPNYVVLLSDGRPTVLNDQGKIETFLGTSCVDESNGILNDVTDWKDSANCGKELASFLANTDQIPSLPGSRVKLLTVGFALSNTVEGEAGRTFLQALATAGDGAFYEVSASLDLATILSNIVGQVSGNNESFTPPSVAVNPSNLSSSNRTFVSMFKPAHNRSWAGNLKGYFLGSSGFLDVDGNPAMTSGPDGDVFAASARSFWSSKADGAEVPEGGASEKIPSSGRKVYTYLGTSNDLTDSSNSVEASNASITSTMLGLSSYASAAERSDLIDWYRASPYGDPLHSQPVLLDYGSQKVVYIGTNSGFLHAVDATQPTAAGEYSGGDEIFAFVPEPLLKNVYPLKRNFAWGKHIYGLDGDITVWHQDANNDHVVNGADKVLLIAGMRRGGSAYYALDITNPSSPKLKWQINPSVAGFERLGQTWSRATLTTIDNKKVLIFAGGNDADQDNT
;
A
#
# COMPACT_ATOMS: atom_id res chain seq x y z
N MET A 1 27.77 59.09 20.43
CA MET A 1 27.81 59.09 18.94
C MET A 1 26.47 58.51 18.49
N TYR A 2 25.38 59.27 18.24
CA TYR A 2 25.12 60.18 17.09
C TYR A 2 25.60 59.55 15.76
N SER A 3 24.84 59.33 14.68
CA SER A 3 23.47 59.66 14.20
C SER A 3 23.18 58.70 13.02
N VAL A 4 21.98 58.11 12.79
CA VAL A 4 20.75 58.60 12.11
C VAL A 4 20.94 59.31 10.75
N PHE A 5 20.03 58.95 9.82
CA PHE A 5 19.57 59.62 8.57
C PHE A 5 20.31 59.24 7.27
N LYS A 6 19.71 59.16 6.08
CA LYS A 6 18.33 58.99 5.53
C LYS A 6 18.54 58.99 4.01
N ASN A 7 17.74 58.22 3.28
CA ASN A 7 17.06 58.54 2.01
C ASN A 7 17.55 59.68 1.10
N ASP A 8 17.45 59.37 -0.19
CA ASP A 8 16.75 60.16 -1.21
C ASP A 8 17.53 61.08 -2.19
N GLN A 9 17.39 60.72 -3.48
CA GLN A 9 16.77 61.53 -4.56
C GLN A 9 17.62 62.38 -5.52
N TRP A 10 17.55 61.97 -6.82
CA TRP A 10 17.49 62.75 -8.08
C TRP A 10 18.73 63.60 -8.48
N THR A 11 19.17 63.73 -9.74
CA THR A 11 18.41 64.25 -10.91
C THR A 11 19.31 64.23 -12.19
N GLN A 12 18.77 63.72 -13.33
CA GLN A 12 18.90 64.19 -14.76
C GLN A 12 20.29 64.33 -15.44
N ALA A 13 20.53 64.19 -16.76
CA ALA A 13 19.74 64.17 -18.00
C ALA A 13 20.66 63.70 -19.18
N VAL A 14 20.25 62.79 -20.09
CA VAL A 14 19.64 63.01 -21.44
C VAL A 14 20.57 62.75 -22.65
N CYS A 15 20.02 62.00 -23.63
CA CYS A 15 20.30 61.92 -25.09
C CYS A 15 21.35 60.92 -25.65
N ARG A 16 20.87 59.77 -26.18
CA ARG A 16 20.50 59.61 -27.60
C ARG A 16 19.76 58.29 -27.88
N LEU A 17 18.76 58.40 -28.75
CA LEU A 17 17.73 57.42 -29.11
C LEU A 17 18.05 56.72 -30.44
N ARG A 18 17.52 55.49 -30.56
CA ARG A 18 17.09 54.75 -31.77
C ARG A 18 18.07 53.82 -32.48
N LYS A 19 17.82 52.52 -32.32
CA LYS A 19 17.34 51.50 -33.31
C LYS A 19 17.80 50.11 -32.78
N HIS A 20 17.08 49.00 -32.71
CA HIS A 20 15.73 48.57 -33.05
C HIS A 20 15.50 47.23 -32.32
N ARG A 21 14.33 47.06 -31.68
CA ARG A 21 13.49 45.84 -31.71
C ARG A 21 14.09 44.49 -31.25
N TRP A 22 14.56 44.37 -30.01
CA TRP A 22 14.71 43.06 -29.34
C TRP A 22 14.48 43.19 -27.83
N ALA A 23 13.23 43.43 -27.41
CA ALA A 23 12.88 43.46 -25.98
C ALA A 23 11.39 43.14 -25.72
N VAL A 24 10.82 42.19 -26.47
CA VAL A 24 9.50 41.59 -26.18
C VAL A 24 9.59 40.06 -26.11
N ALA A 25 10.79 39.47 -26.18
CA ALA A 25 10.97 38.02 -26.24
C ALA A 25 11.42 37.38 -24.90
N PHE A 26 11.23 38.04 -23.76
CA PHE A 26 11.67 37.51 -22.45
C PHE A 26 10.58 37.51 -21.36
N VAL A 27 9.30 37.58 -21.75
CA VAL A 27 8.14 37.39 -20.86
C VAL A 27 7.19 36.30 -21.38
N VAL A 28 7.60 35.53 -22.40
CA VAL A 28 6.77 34.44 -22.98
C VAL A 28 7.49 33.07 -22.94
N PHE A 29 8.60 32.96 -22.22
CA PHE A 29 9.35 31.70 -22.03
C PHE A 29 9.22 31.15 -20.59
N PHE A 30 7.99 31.21 -20.05
CA PHE A 30 7.58 30.56 -18.80
C PHE A 30 6.17 29.94 -18.93
N ALA A 31 5.83 29.48 -20.12
CA ALA A 31 4.74 28.55 -20.36
C ALA A 31 5.37 27.38 -21.13
N TRP A 32 5.05 26.14 -20.77
CA TRP A 32 5.85 24.91 -20.98
C TRP A 32 6.85 24.61 -19.85
N ILE A 33 6.41 24.81 -18.60
CA ILE A 33 6.70 23.80 -17.59
C ILE A 33 5.66 22.70 -17.89
N PRO A 34 6.03 21.43 -18.16
CA PRO A 34 5.03 20.37 -18.15
C PRO A 34 4.34 20.43 -16.79
N SER A 35 3.00 20.45 -16.77
CA SER A 35 2.23 20.30 -15.53
C SER A 35 2.74 19.03 -14.84
N VAL A 36 3.51 19.20 -13.78
CA VAL A 36 3.87 18.09 -12.91
C VAL A 36 2.62 17.84 -12.08
N PHE A 37 1.91 16.76 -12.41
CA PHE A 37 0.74 16.27 -11.70
C PHE A 37 1.18 15.67 -10.37
N ALA A 38 1.58 16.50 -9.41
CA ALA A 38 1.91 16.01 -8.09
C ALA A 38 0.60 15.71 -7.33
N ASP A 39 0.24 14.44 -7.23
CA ASP A 39 -0.72 14.01 -6.22
C ASP A 39 -0.08 14.15 -4.83
N ASP A 40 -0.85 14.47 -3.78
CA ASP A 40 -0.30 14.72 -2.42
C ASP A 40 0.34 13.46 -1.78
N ILE A 41 0.26 12.34 -2.48
CA ILE A 41 0.83 11.04 -2.14
C ILE A 41 2.21 10.77 -2.78
N GLU A 42 2.58 11.44 -3.88
CA GLU A 42 3.81 11.10 -4.65
C GLU A 42 5.10 11.37 -3.85
N VAL A 43 5.05 12.31 -2.91
CA VAL A 43 6.16 12.62 -1.99
C VAL A 43 6.48 11.44 -1.07
N TYR A 44 5.51 10.57 -0.78
CA TYR A 44 5.67 9.46 0.15
C TYR A 44 6.10 8.16 -0.52
N ILE A 45 6.22 8.15 -1.84
CA ILE A 45 6.49 6.93 -2.64
C ILE A 45 7.89 6.96 -3.24
N ASN A 46 8.70 8.02 -3.10
CA ASN A 46 10.03 8.09 -3.72
C ASN A 46 11.16 8.29 -2.69
N SER A 47 11.93 7.23 -2.38
CA SER A 47 13.27 7.37 -1.80
C SER A 47 14.22 6.25 -2.28
N THR A 48 15.41 6.63 -2.72
CA THR A 48 16.44 5.74 -3.29
C THR A 48 17.37 5.20 -2.20
N THR A 49 17.50 3.88 -2.08
CA THR A 49 18.57 3.22 -1.32
C THR A 49 19.90 3.20 -2.12
N ASP A 50 21.04 3.17 -1.43
CA ASP A 50 22.40 3.10 -2.06
C ASP A 50 22.61 1.83 -2.93
N PHE A 51 21.82 0.78 -2.70
CA PHE A 51 21.77 -0.41 -3.54
C PHE A 51 20.45 -0.41 -4.33
N GLY A 52 20.55 -0.59 -5.65
CA GLY A 52 19.39 -0.74 -6.51
C GLY A 52 18.47 -1.89 -6.07
N PRO A 53 17.13 -1.75 -6.17
CA PRO A 53 16.21 -2.82 -5.85
C PRO A 53 16.43 -4.04 -6.73
N ASN A 54 16.24 -5.23 -6.18
CA ASN A 54 16.28 -6.51 -6.91
C ASN A 54 14.87 -7.00 -7.22
N ILE A 55 14.57 -7.24 -8.49
CA ILE A 55 13.32 -7.88 -8.93
C ILE A 55 13.65 -9.18 -9.66
N LEU A 56 13.04 -10.28 -9.20
CA LEU A 56 12.92 -11.51 -9.98
C LEU A 56 11.51 -11.58 -10.57
N PHE A 57 11.39 -11.48 -11.89
CA PHE A 57 10.14 -11.82 -12.55
C PHE A 57 10.01 -13.34 -12.66
N LEU A 58 8.86 -13.86 -12.24
CA LEU A 58 8.53 -15.27 -12.29
C LEU A 58 7.23 -15.45 -13.10
N PHE A 59 7.37 -15.85 -14.37
CA PHE A 59 6.26 -15.88 -15.31
C PHE A 59 5.66 -17.27 -15.52
N ASP A 60 4.34 -17.30 -15.70
CA ASP A 60 3.65 -18.47 -16.19
C ASP A 60 3.90 -18.68 -17.69
N LEU A 61 4.36 -19.88 -18.04
CA LEU A 61 4.45 -20.40 -19.40
C LEU A 61 3.55 -21.63 -19.56
N SER A 62 2.53 -21.80 -18.74
CA SER A 62 1.53 -22.87 -18.86
C SER A 62 0.78 -22.80 -20.20
N GLY A 63 0.12 -23.90 -20.58
CA GLY A 63 -0.61 -24.00 -21.83
C GLY A 63 -1.77 -23.01 -21.95
N SER A 64 -2.33 -22.52 -20.85
CA SER A 64 -3.39 -21.49 -20.86
C SER A 64 -2.87 -20.14 -21.34
N MET A 65 -1.58 -19.86 -21.15
CA MET A 65 -0.94 -18.65 -21.66
C MET A 65 -0.83 -18.62 -23.20
N ALA A 66 -1.07 -19.74 -23.89
CA ALA A 66 -1.19 -19.78 -25.35
C ALA A 66 -2.58 -19.37 -25.87
N TRP A 67 -3.57 -19.21 -24.99
CA TRP A 67 -4.92 -18.80 -25.37
C TRP A 67 -5.04 -17.29 -25.50
N ARG A 68 -6.12 -16.82 -26.11
CA ARG A 68 -6.51 -15.42 -26.15
C ARG A 68 -6.96 -14.93 -24.77
N GLU A 69 -6.98 -13.61 -24.59
CA GLU A 69 -7.49 -12.99 -23.36
C GLU A 69 -9.00 -13.17 -23.21
N ALA A 70 -9.76 -12.94 -24.29
CA ALA A 70 -11.21 -12.88 -24.27
C ALA A 70 -11.89 -14.25 -24.02
N ASP A 71 -11.22 -15.34 -24.42
CA ASP A 71 -11.73 -16.69 -24.32
C ASP A 71 -10.59 -17.73 -24.26
N GLU A 72 -10.90 -18.93 -23.79
CA GLU A 72 -9.95 -20.07 -23.67
C GLU A 72 -9.71 -20.75 -25.03
N LEU A 73 -9.53 -19.95 -26.10
CA LEU A 73 -9.27 -20.42 -27.46
C LEU A 73 -7.90 -19.95 -27.96
N MET A 74 -7.32 -20.70 -28.88
CA MET A 74 -6.07 -20.34 -29.54
C MET A 74 -6.25 -19.10 -30.44
N PRO A 75 -5.24 -18.22 -30.55
CA PRO A 75 -5.30 -17.06 -31.41
C PRO A 75 -5.44 -17.43 -32.89
N GLY A 76 -6.33 -16.70 -33.58
CA GLY A 76 -6.42 -16.71 -35.05
C GLY A 76 -5.38 -15.79 -35.70
N PRO A 77 -5.33 -15.72 -37.04
CA PRO A 77 -4.42 -14.84 -37.74
C PRO A 77 -4.60 -13.36 -37.34
N GLY A 78 -3.56 -12.76 -36.75
CA GLY A 78 -3.57 -11.35 -36.32
C GLY A 78 -4.14 -11.12 -34.92
N GLU A 79 -4.36 -12.17 -34.14
CA GLU A 79 -4.70 -12.10 -32.71
C GLU A 79 -3.50 -12.51 -31.87
N ASP A 80 -3.35 -11.88 -30.71
CA ASP A 80 -2.27 -12.14 -29.76
C ASP A 80 -2.71 -13.15 -28.69
N SER A 81 -1.82 -14.04 -28.28
CA SER A 81 -2.01 -14.86 -27.08
C SER A 81 -1.77 -14.04 -25.81
N ARG A 82 -2.21 -14.58 -24.66
CA ARG A 82 -1.87 -14.06 -23.33
C ARG A 82 -0.36 -13.88 -23.16
N TYR A 83 0.42 -14.84 -23.64
CA TYR A 83 1.89 -14.75 -23.61
C TYR A 83 2.43 -13.61 -24.49
N ASP A 84 1.89 -13.42 -25.70
CA ASP A 84 2.30 -12.31 -26.57
C ASP A 84 2.02 -10.95 -25.92
N ILE A 85 0.87 -10.82 -25.25
CA ILE A 85 0.50 -9.62 -24.48
C ILE A 85 1.47 -9.40 -23.32
N LEU A 86 1.78 -10.45 -22.53
CA LEU A 86 2.73 -10.38 -21.43
C LEU A 86 4.10 -9.92 -21.89
N LYS A 87 4.60 -10.53 -22.97
CA LYS A 87 5.89 -10.22 -23.55
C LYS A 87 5.95 -8.76 -24.01
N SER A 88 4.93 -8.30 -24.73
CA SER A 88 4.82 -6.91 -25.18
C SER A 88 4.82 -5.92 -24.01
N ALA A 89 4.02 -6.20 -22.97
CA ALA A 89 3.94 -5.36 -21.78
C ALA A 89 5.26 -5.29 -21.00
N LEU A 90 5.96 -6.42 -20.88
CA LEU A 90 7.26 -6.45 -20.23
C LEU A 90 8.32 -5.72 -21.04
N ASN A 91 8.39 -5.95 -22.37
CA ASN A 91 9.35 -5.24 -23.22
C ASN A 91 9.14 -3.73 -23.15
N GLN A 92 7.90 -3.27 -23.09
CA GLN A 92 7.59 -1.85 -22.85
C GLN A 92 8.19 -1.36 -21.53
N VAL A 93 7.98 -2.07 -20.43
CA VAL A 93 8.51 -1.70 -19.12
C VAL A 93 10.04 -1.73 -19.11
N LEU A 94 10.67 -2.75 -19.70
CA LEU A 94 12.13 -2.88 -19.78
C LEU A 94 12.79 -1.83 -20.68
N SER A 95 12.02 -1.22 -21.59
CA SER A 95 12.50 -0.16 -22.49
C SER A 95 12.54 1.23 -21.84
N ASP A 96 11.79 1.44 -20.76
CA ASP A 96 11.77 2.69 -19.99
C ASP A 96 13.07 2.88 -19.17
N ASP A 97 13.36 4.12 -18.76
CA ASP A 97 14.50 4.42 -17.88
C ASP A 97 14.18 3.97 -16.44
N LEU A 98 14.43 2.70 -16.15
CA LEU A 98 14.17 2.07 -14.84
C LEU A 98 15.23 2.42 -13.77
N GLY A 99 16.09 3.40 -14.03
CA GLY A 99 17.11 3.86 -13.08
C GLY A 99 18.07 2.74 -12.64
N ALA A 100 18.29 2.61 -11.32
CA ALA A 100 19.23 1.65 -10.72
C ALA A 100 18.64 0.24 -10.50
N LEU A 101 17.56 -0.13 -11.18
CA LEU A 101 16.87 -1.41 -10.95
C LEU A 101 17.65 -2.62 -11.48
N ASN A 102 17.74 -3.68 -10.66
CA ASN A 102 18.26 -4.98 -11.07
C ASN A 102 17.11 -5.94 -11.38
N ILE A 103 17.18 -6.61 -12.53
CA ILE A 103 16.12 -7.48 -13.04
C ILE A 103 16.68 -8.87 -13.33
N GLY A 104 15.96 -9.89 -12.88
CA GLY A 104 16.19 -11.28 -13.23
C GLY A 104 14.93 -11.91 -13.80
N LEU A 105 15.11 -13.04 -14.46
CA LEU A 105 14.05 -13.76 -15.16
C LEU A 105 14.02 -15.23 -14.73
N ALA A 106 12.83 -15.70 -14.39
CA ALA A 106 12.49 -17.11 -14.23
C ALA A 106 11.08 -17.35 -14.78
N TRP A 107 10.76 -18.61 -15.06
CA TRP A 107 9.41 -19.00 -15.46
C TRP A 107 9.08 -20.40 -15.00
N PHE A 108 7.83 -20.78 -15.20
CA PHE A 108 7.34 -22.10 -14.85
C PHE A 108 6.39 -22.67 -15.88
N THR A 109 6.45 -23.98 -16.03
CA THR A 109 5.64 -24.81 -16.90
C THR A 109 5.58 -26.21 -16.27
N GLY A 110 4.83 -27.17 -16.82
CA GLY A 110 4.82 -28.54 -16.31
C GLY A 110 4.00 -29.49 -17.18
N ASP A 111 4.41 -30.71 -17.45
CA ASP A 111 3.68 -31.58 -18.40
C ASP A 111 2.45 -32.29 -17.79
N GLY A 112 2.04 -31.90 -16.57
CA GLY A 112 0.91 -32.48 -15.84
C GLY A 112 1.21 -33.83 -15.16
N TYR A 113 2.42 -34.40 -15.32
CA TYR A 113 2.79 -35.69 -14.74
C TYR A 113 4.16 -35.70 -14.04
N ASN A 114 5.07 -34.76 -14.33
CA ASN A 114 6.35 -34.57 -13.66
C ASN A 114 6.57 -33.09 -13.25
N ASN A 115 7.21 -32.87 -12.11
CA ASN A 115 7.46 -31.54 -11.53
C ASN A 115 8.54 -30.79 -12.32
N TYR A 116 8.16 -29.94 -13.29
CA TYR A 116 9.11 -29.12 -14.06
C TYR A 116 8.96 -27.62 -13.80
N ALA A 117 9.01 -27.22 -12.53
CA ALA A 117 9.49 -25.86 -12.26
C ALA A 117 10.91 -25.72 -12.83
N THR A 118 11.24 -24.55 -13.37
CA THR A 118 12.51 -24.35 -14.10
C THR A 118 13.51 -23.56 -13.25
N GLY A 119 14.80 -23.76 -13.52
CA GLY A 119 15.85 -22.89 -12.98
C GLY A 119 15.79 -21.47 -13.55
N LEU A 120 16.52 -20.54 -12.92
CA LEU A 120 16.59 -19.15 -13.37
C LEU A 120 17.08 -19.03 -14.81
N LYS A 121 16.44 -18.16 -15.61
CA LYS A 121 16.74 -17.95 -17.03
C LYS A 121 17.67 -16.78 -17.26
N TRP A 122 17.63 -15.80 -16.37
CA TRP A 122 18.61 -14.74 -16.31
C TRP A 122 18.84 -14.32 -14.85
N PRO A 123 20.10 -14.18 -14.39
CA PRO A 123 20.39 -13.73 -13.03
C PRO A 123 19.96 -12.27 -12.84
N ILE A 124 19.55 -11.92 -11.62
CA ILE A 124 19.23 -10.53 -11.27
C ILE A 124 20.48 -9.67 -11.49
N SER A 125 20.37 -8.73 -12.42
CA SER A 125 21.46 -7.86 -12.86
C SER A 125 20.93 -6.50 -13.31
N PRO A 126 21.74 -5.43 -13.30
CA PRO A 126 21.28 -4.12 -13.76
C PRO A 126 20.76 -4.20 -15.19
N ASN A 127 19.56 -3.69 -15.44
CA ASN A 127 18.88 -3.82 -16.73
C ASN A 127 19.66 -3.23 -17.93
N SER A 128 20.44 -2.18 -17.65
CA SER A 128 21.28 -1.47 -18.63
C SER A 128 22.75 -1.96 -18.66
N ALA A 129 23.10 -3.01 -17.91
CA ALA A 129 24.44 -3.57 -17.94
C ALA A 129 24.76 -4.25 -19.28
N GLN A 130 26.05 -4.33 -19.61
CA GLN A 130 26.51 -5.05 -20.80
C GLN A 130 26.37 -6.56 -20.58
N ALA A 131 25.54 -7.23 -21.38
CA ALA A 131 25.22 -8.64 -21.17
C ALA A 131 26.44 -9.57 -21.29
N ASN A 132 27.46 -9.16 -22.05
CA ASN A 132 28.70 -9.92 -22.21
C ASN A 132 29.56 -10.03 -20.94
N THR A 133 29.24 -9.27 -19.87
CA THR A 133 29.86 -9.46 -18.55
C THR A 133 29.31 -10.69 -17.83
N TYR A 134 28.13 -11.16 -18.21
CA TYR A 134 27.46 -12.34 -17.65
C TYR A 134 27.66 -13.57 -18.54
N ASP A 135 27.63 -13.38 -19.87
CA ASP A 135 27.94 -14.43 -20.84
C ASP A 135 28.84 -13.90 -21.96
N SER A 136 30.10 -14.32 -21.94
CA SER A 136 31.11 -13.88 -22.91
C SER A 136 30.83 -14.25 -24.37
N ALA A 137 29.86 -15.14 -24.64
CA ALA A 137 29.44 -15.48 -25.99
C ALA A 137 28.56 -14.38 -26.64
N ILE A 138 28.00 -13.48 -25.83
CA ILE A 138 27.17 -12.36 -26.30
C ILE A 138 28.06 -11.24 -26.85
N ALA A 139 27.63 -10.62 -27.95
CA ALA A 139 28.37 -9.52 -28.56
C ALA A 139 28.46 -8.31 -27.61
N GLY A 140 29.59 -7.61 -27.63
CA GLY A 140 29.73 -6.34 -26.90
C GLY A 140 28.81 -5.26 -27.47
N GLY A 141 28.21 -4.46 -26.60
CA GLY A 141 27.21 -3.45 -26.95
C GLY A 141 25.77 -3.89 -26.75
N THR A 142 25.51 -5.18 -26.49
CA THR A 142 24.18 -5.71 -26.14
C THR A 142 23.91 -5.51 -24.66
N GLU A 143 22.77 -4.90 -24.32
CA GLU A 143 22.35 -4.70 -22.93
C GLU A 143 21.57 -5.90 -22.40
N VAL A 144 21.49 -6.03 -21.08
CA VAL A 144 20.74 -7.12 -20.42
C VAL A 144 19.28 -7.17 -20.88
N ARG A 145 18.62 -6.02 -21.02
CA ARG A 145 17.24 -5.94 -21.52
C ARG A 145 17.03 -6.59 -22.88
N ASP A 146 17.97 -6.39 -23.81
CA ASP A 146 17.88 -6.94 -25.18
C ASP A 146 17.97 -8.48 -25.15
N VAL A 147 18.76 -9.01 -24.22
CA VAL A 147 18.91 -10.46 -24.04
C VAL A 147 17.66 -11.05 -23.39
N ILE A 148 17.10 -10.40 -22.38
CA ILE A 148 15.84 -10.82 -21.73
C ILE A 148 14.71 -10.85 -22.77
N GLU A 149 14.59 -9.82 -23.62
CA GLU A 149 13.65 -9.80 -24.74
C GLU A 149 13.84 -11.00 -25.67
N SER A 150 15.09 -11.30 -26.08
CA SER A 150 15.40 -12.44 -26.94
C SER A 150 15.08 -13.81 -26.31
N ILE A 151 15.24 -13.91 -24.98
CA ILE A 151 14.92 -15.12 -24.23
C ILE A 151 13.42 -15.36 -24.26
N LEU A 152 12.61 -14.31 -24.09
CA LEU A 152 11.15 -14.38 -24.12
C LEU A 152 10.61 -14.67 -25.53
N ASP A 153 11.20 -14.07 -26.56
CA ASP A 153 10.82 -14.33 -27.95
C ASP A 153 10.96 -15.79 -28.38
N ALA A 154 11.86 -16.54 -27.74
CA ALA A 154 12.13 -17.93 -28.05
C ALA A 154 11.18 -18.94 -27.36
N GLN A 155 10.32 -18.48 -26.44
CA GLN A 155 9.46 -19.40 -25.68
C GLN A 155 8.12 -19.67 -26.34
N THR A 156 7.58 -20.85 -26.07
CA THR A 156 6.21 -21.23 -26.45
C THR A 156 5.52 -21.75 -25.19
N PRO A 157 4.37 -21.16 -24.79
CA PRO A 157 3.65 -21.63 -23.62
C PRO A 157 3.15 -23.06 -23.81
N TYR A 158 3.34 -23.88 -22.78
CA TYR A 158 2.98 -25.29 -22.75
C TYR A 158 2.83 -25.77 -21.31
N GLY A 159 2.09 -26.85 -21.08
CA GLY A 159 2.05 -27.52 -19.79
C GLY A 159 1.12 -26.85 -18.75
N GLY A 160 1.46 -26.99 -17.48
CA GLY A 160 0.68 -26.62 -16.32
C GLY A 160 1.43 -25.65 -15.41
N THR A 161 0.74 -25.24 -14.36
CA THR A 161 1.03 -24.04 -13.58
C THR A 161 1.77 -24.42 -12.30
N ALA A 162 3.11 -24.55 -12.36
CA ALA A 162 3.97 -25.01 -11.26
C ALA A 162 4.43 -23.87 -10.30
N ILE A 163 3.49 -23.08 -9.77
CA ILE A 163 3.79 -21.87 -8.99
C ILE A 163 4.62 -22.18 -7.73
N VAL A 164 4.21 -23.15 -6.92
CA VAL A 164 4.81 -23.40 -5.59
C VAL A 164 6.27 -23.86 -5.71
N GLU A 165 6.54 -24.82 -6.59
CA GLU A 165 7.90 -25.32 -6.87
C GLU A 165 8.81 -24.21 -7.42
N SER A 166 8.27 -23.31 -8.21
CA SER A 166 9.06 -22.22 -8.79
C SER A 166 9.36 -21.11 -7.78
N LEU A 167 8.42 -20.84 -6.86
CA LEU A 167 8.69 -20.00 -5.69
C LEU A 167 9.74 -20.63 -4.77
N TYR A 168 9.73 -21.95 -4.64
CA TYR A 168 10.75 -22.69 -3.90
C TYR A 168 12.14 -22.51 -4.54
N GLU A 169 12.29 -22.67 -5.86
CA GLU A 169 13.58 -22.42 -6.53
C GLU A 169 14.01 -20.95 -6.40
N ALA A 170 13.08 -20.01 -6.52
CA ALA A 170 13.35 -18.59 -6.30
C ALA A 170 13.87 -18.31 -4.87
N ALA A 171 13.28 -18.96 -3.86
CA ALA A 171 13.75 -18.84 -2.48
C ALA A 171 15.20 -19.35 -2.34
N ARG A 172 15.52 -20.48 -2.96
CA ARG A 172 16.90 -21.02 -2.98
C ARG A 172 17.87 -20.06 -3.67
N TYR A 173 17.45 -19.40 -4.74
CA TYR A 173 18.26 -18.39 -5.43
C TYR A 173 18.58 -17.19 -4.54
N PHE A 174 17.58 -16.57 -3.91
CA PHE A 174 17.81 -15.43 -3.02
C PHE A 174 18.68 -15.78 -1.80
N ARG A 175 18.66 -17.03 -1.36
CA ARG A 175 19.49 -17.54 -0.25
C ARG A 175 20.90 -17.95 -0.66
N GLY A 176 21.14 -18.15 -1.96
CA GLY A 176 22.39 -18.74 -2.46
C GLY A 176 22.54 -20.23 -2.13
N ASP A 177 21.42 -20.94 -1.95
CA ASP A 177 21.39 -22.38 -1.70
C ASP A 177 21.71 -23.17 -2.99
N SER A 178 21.81 -24.51 -2.89
CA SER A 178 22.14 -25.32 -4.07
C SER A 178 21.05 -25.23 -5.15
N VAL A 179 21.46 -25.24 -6.42
CA VAL A 179 20.54 -25.32 -7.57
C VAL A 179 19.84 -26.68 -7.55
N ASP A 180 18.52 -26.69 -7.72
CA ASP A 180 17.73 -27.90 -7.59
C ASP A 180 16.91 -28.16 -8.86
N LEU A 181 15.88 -27.36 -9.09
CA LEU A 181 15.00 -27.51 -10.26
C LEU A 181 15.70 -27.12 -11.57
N GLY A 182 16.75 -26.29 -11.48
CA GLY A 182 17.59 -25.91 -12.62
C GLY A 182 18.79 -26.81 -12.92
N ALA A 183 18.95 -27.96 -12.24
CA ALA A 183 20.18 -28.77 -12.25
C ALA A 183 20.39 -29.62 -13.51
N PHE A 184 20.19 -29.02 -14.68
CA PHE A 184 20.30 -29.66 -16.00
C PHE A 184 21.36 -29.02 -16.88
N ALA A 185 21.71 -29.69 -17.98
CA ALA A 185 22.64 -29.16 -18.96
C ALA A 185 22.13 -27.81 -19.53
N PRO A 186 22.87 -26.70 -19.34
CA PRO A 186 22.41 -25.38 -19.70
C PRO A 186 22.34 -25.17 -21.21
N GLN A 187 21.43 -24.30 -21.63
CA GLN A 187 21.42 -23.78 -23.00
C GLN A 187 22.65 -22.88 -23.23
N SER A 188 23.01 -22.66 -24.49
CA SER A 188 24.14 -21.80 -24.87
C SER A 188 23.69 -20.75 -25.87
N TRP A 189 24.30 -19.56 -25.80
CA TRP A 189 24.00 -18.47 -26.72
C TRP A 189 24.40 -18.82 -28.15
N ASP A 190 23.43 -18.82 -29.07
CA ASP A 190 23.67 -18.93 -30.51
C ASP A 190 23.76 -17.53 -31.12
N THR A 191 24.96 -17.13 -31.52
CA THR A 191 25.22 -15.81 -32.10
C THR A 191 24.49 -15.54 -33.42
N ALA A 192 24.13 -16.57 -34.19
CA ALA A 192 23.44 -16.40 -35.47
C ALA A 192 21.92 -16.22 -35.27
N LEU A 193 21.36 -16.89 -34.26
CA LEU A 193 19.95 -16.77 -33.90
C LEU A 193 19.68 -15.65 -32.88
N GLN A 194 20.73 -15.12 -32.26
CA GLN A 194 20.66 -14.19 -31.13
C GLN A 194 19.73 -14.70 -30.02
N SER A 195 19.85 -15.99 -29.68
CA SER A 195 18.99 -16.65 -28.71
C SER A 195 19.70 -17.84 -28.06
N TYR A 196 19.22 -18.26 -26.89
CA TYR A 196 19.71 -19.45 -26.21
C TYR A 196 19.12 -20.72 -26.81
N THR A 197 19.99 -21.63 -27.25
CA THR A 197 19.58 -22.91 -27.86
C THR A 197 20.41 -24.08 -27.33
N GLY A 198 19.99 -25.30 -27.65
CA GLY A 198 20.58 -26.52 -27.08
C GLY A 198 20.26 -26.67 -25.58
N GLY A 199 20.85 -27.66 -24.92
CA GLY A 199 20.63 -27.92 -23.49
C GLY A 199 19.20 -28.38 -23.15
N ASN A 200 18.87 -28.35 -21.86
CA ASN A 200 17.50 -28.54 -21.35
C ASN A 200 16.86 -27.16 -21.10
N ILE A 201 15.60 -26.99 -21.53
CA ILE A 201 14.79 -25.80 -21.31
C ILE A 201 14.56 -25.50 -19.81
N GLU A 202 14.63 -26.51 -18.94
CA GLU A 202 14.49 -26.37 -17.49
C GLU A 202 15.76 -25.86 -16.81
N ALA A 203 16.92 -25.94 -17.48
CA ALA A 203 18.20 -25.64 -16.87
C ALA A 203 18.30 -24.18 -16.37
N ALA A 204 19.01 -23.99 -15.25
CA ALA A 204 19.39 -22.67 -14.79
C ALA A 204 20.51 -22.09 -15.68
N HIS A 205 20.51 -20.77 -15.83
CA HIS A 205 21.51 -20.04 -16.57
C HIS A 205 22.88 -20.13 -15.87
N PRO A 206 23.99 -20.45 -16.56
CA PRO A 206 25.32 -20.62 -15.96
C PRO A 206 25.85 -19.44 -15.14
N ALA A 207 25.43 -18.23 -15.50
CA ALA A 207 25.80 -17.01 -14.77
C ALA A 207 25.08 -16.85 -13.42
N SER A 208 24.07 -17.67 -13.12
CA SER A 208 23.34 -17.60 -11.85
C SER A 208 23.94 -18.43 -10.73
N TYR A 209 24.89 -19.32 -11.02
CA TYR A 209 25.44 -20.26 -10.04
C TYR A 209 26.96 -20.44 -10.17
N THR A 210 27.57 -21.01 -9.13
CA THR A 210 28.99 -21.35 -9.12
C THR A 210 29.24 -22.79 -8.67
N PRO A 211 30.14 -23.54 -9.32
CA PRO A 211 30.90 -23.16 -10.54
C PRO A 211 30.01 -23.19 -11.80
N SER A 212 30.24 -22.28 -12.75
CA SER A 212 29.37 -22.08 -13.93
C SER A 212 29.33 -23.27 -14.91
N ASN A 213 30.30 -24.19 -14.84
CA ASN A 213 30.35 -25.40 -15.66
C ASN A 213 29.76 -26.64 -14.97
N ALA A 214 29.17 -26.49 -13.77
CA ALA A 214 28.72 -27.61 -12.96
C ALA A 214 27.80 -28.59 -13.72
N PHE A 215 26.87 -28.07 -14.52
CA PHE A 215 25.88 -28.91 -15.18
C PHE A 215 26.17 -29.22 -16.65
N SER A 216 27.32 -28.79 -17.21
CA SER A 216 27.66 -29.00 -18.63
C SER A 216 27.71 -30.48 -19.05
N GLY A 217 27.88 -31.41 -18.11
CA GLY A 217 27.84 -32.87 -18.34
C GLY A 217 26.58 -33.60 -17.83
N GLY A 218 25.62 -32.87 -17.23
CA GLY A 218 24.48 -33.43 -16.51
C GLY A 218 24.84 -33.93 -15.10
N GLY A 219 24.02 -33.59 -14.09
CA GLY A 219 24.15 -34.15 -12.73
C GLY A 219 25.29 -33.60 -11.86
N GLY A 220 25.74 -32.35 -12.11
CA GLY A 220 26.68 -31.65 -11.24
C GLY A 220 26.05 -31.11 -9.96
N ALA A 221 26.82 -30.34 -9.19
CA ALA A 221 26.33 -29.59 -8.03
C ALA A 221 26.87 -28.15 -8.08
N ALA A 222 25.99 -27.18 -7.89
CA ALA A 222 26.32 -25.77 -7.83
C ALA A 222 25.41 -25.06 -6.82
N ASN A 223 25.87 -23.94 -6.31
CA ASN A 223 25.07 -23.03 -5.49
C ASN A 223 24.75 -21.77 -6.28
N TYR A 224 23.54 -21.27 -6.08
CA TYR A 224 23.15 -19.99 -6.62
C TYR A 224 24.02 -18.86 -6.06
N GLN A 225 24.27 -17.87 -6.91
CA GLN A 225 24.87 -16.61 -6.51
C GLN A 225 23.73 -15.69 -6.09
N SER A 226 23.54 -15.50 -4.78
CA SER A 226 22.48 -14.62 -4.29
C SER A 226 22.68 -13.18 -4.81
N PRO A 227 21.60 -12.51 -5.26
CA PRO A 227 21.65 -11.12 -5.68
C PRO A 227 21.66 -10.14 -4.51
N ILE A 228 21.45 -10.61 -3.28
CA ILE A 228 21.40 -9.78 -2.09
C ILE A 228 22.83 -9.51 -1.60
N ASN A 229 23.28 -8.27 -1.72
CA ASN A 229 24.63 -7.87 -1.38
C ASN A 229 24.71 -6.76 -0.32
N GLY A 230 23.57 -6.17 0.07
CA GLY A 230 23.46 -5.14 1.10
C GLY A 230 22.45 -5.49 2.19
N SER A 231 22.66 -4.96 3.40
CA SER A 231 21.64 -4.97 4.45
C SER A 231 20.48 -4.05 4.07
N CYS A 232 19.25 -4.47 4.37
CA CYS A 232 18.02 -3.74 4.01
C CYS A 232 17.86 -3.44 2.51
N GLN A 233 18.54 -4.19 1.63
CA GLN A 233 18.34 -4.07 0.18
C GLN A 233 16.91 -4.52 -0.17
N PRO A 234 16.13 -3.72 -0.92
CA PRO A 234 14.80 -4.15 -1.34
C PRO A 234 14.87 -5.33 -2.32
N ASN A 235 14.20 -6.43 -2.02
CA ASN A 235 14.14 -7.62 -2.87
C ASN A 235 12.69 -8.06 -3.10
N TYR A 236 12.35 -8.37 -4.35
CA TYR A 236 11.01 -8.71 -4.75
C TYR A 236 10.99 -9.90 -5.71
N VAL A 237 9.97 -10.75 -5.55
CA VAL A 237 9.51 -11.67 -6.58
C VAL A 237 8.20 -11.09 -7.15
N VAL A 238 8.14 -10.94 -8.46
CA VAL A 238 6.91 -10.59 -9.18
C VAL A 238 6.42 -11.83 -9.89
N LEU A 239 5.44 -12.50 -9.29
CA LEU A 239 4.81 -13.71 -9.82
C LEU A 239 3.63 -13.33 -10.70
N LEU A 240 3.62 -13.76 -11.96
CA LEU A 240 2.48 -13.54 -12.87
C LEU A 240 1.93 -14.88 -13.35
N SER A 241 0.61 -15.07 -13.21
CA SER A 241 -0.10 -16.29 -13.63
C SER A 241 -1.48 -15.96 -14.17
N ASP A 242 -1.96 -16.77 -15.11
CA ASP A 242 -3.33 -16.69 -15.64
C ASP A 242 -4.30 -17.71 -15.02
N GLY A 243 -3.84 -18.41 -13.99
CA GLY A 243 -4.62 -19.42 -13.30
C GLY A 243 -4.05 -19.85 -11.94
N ARG A 244 -4.73 -20.85 -11.38
CA ARG A 244 -4.35 -21.54 -10.14
C ARG A 244 -3.20 -22.54 -10.39
N PRO A 245 -2.51 -23.02 -9.34
CA PRO A 245 -1.55 -24.09 -9.51
C PRO A 245 -2.25 -25.39 -9.94
N THR A 246 -1.65 -26.07 -10.93
CA THR A 246 -2.15 -27.32 -11.53
C THR A 246 -1.09 -28.42 -11.57
N VAL A 247 0.04 -28.21 -10.89
CA VAL A 247 1.14 -29.16 -10.78
C VAL A 247 1.42 -29.39 -9.30
N LEU A 248 1.44 -30.66 -8.88
CA LEU A 248 1.75 -31.03 -7.50
C LEU A 248 3.18 -30.64 -7.15
N ASN A 249 3.39 -30.26 -5.90
CA ASN A 249 4.71 -29.95 -5.36
C ASN A 249 5.23 -31.10 -4.47
N ASP A 250 6.56 -31.18 -4.32
CA ASP A 250 7.22 -32.01 -3.33
C ASP A 250 7.13 -31.36 -1.94
N GLN A 251 5.96 -31.51 -1.33
CA GLN A 251 5.66 -30.93 -0.01
C GLN A 251 6.73 -31.30 1.03
N GLY A 252 7.18 -32.56 1.09
CA GLY A 252 8.16 -32.99 2.10
C GLY A 252 9.51 -32.30 1.95
N LYS A 253 9.92 -32.02 0.71
CA LYS A 253 11.13 -31.26 0.41
C LYS A 253 10.99 -29.79 0.81
N ILE A 254 9.84 -29.17 0.55
CA ILE A 254 9.58 -27.79 0.94
C ILE A 254 9.49 -27.65 2.47
N GLU A 255 8.79 -28.55 3.16
CA GLU A 255 8.72 -28.58 4.63
C GLU A 255 10.11 -28.71 5.26
N THR A 256 10.98 -29.54 4.67
CA THR A 256 12.37 -29.68 5.12
C THR A 256 13.15 -28.37 4.96
N PHE A 257 12.93 -27.65 3.86
CA PHE A 257 13.55 -26.35 3.62
C PHE A 257 13.04 -25.26 4.57
N LEU A 258 11.73 -25.23 4.83
CA LEU A 258 11.11 -24.26 5.73
C LEU A 258 11.37 -24.57 7.21
N GLY A 259 11.67 -25.83 7.55
CA GLY A 259 11.80 -26.29 8.93
C GLY A 259 10.46 -26.37 9.68
N THR A 260 9.34 -26.37 8.96
CA THR A 260 7.98 -26.48 9.49
C THR A 260 7.10 -27.30 8.54
N SER A 261 6.02 -27.89 9.06
CA SER A 261 4.99 -28.50 8.24
C SER A 261 4.13 -27.46 7.55
N CYS A 262 3.69 -27.77 6.33
CA CYS A 262 2.77 -26.93 5.57
C CYS A 262 1.32 -27.26 5.91
N VAL A 263 0.43 -26.27 5.79
CA VAL A 263 -1.00 -26.51 5.87
C VAL A 263 -1.45 -27.30 4.64
N ASP A 264 -2.34 -28.26 4.88
CA ASP A 264 -3.05 -28.98 3.83
C ASP A 264 -4.20 -28.12 3.28
N GLU A 265 -4.06 -27.68 2.03
CA GLU A 265 -4.99 -26.80 1.34
C GLU A 265 -6.05 -27.56 0.51
N SER A 266 -6.11 -28.89 0.56
CA SER A 266 -7.12 -29.68 -0.17
C SER A 266 -8.57 -29.26 0.11
N ASN A 267 -8.83 -28.72 1.31
CA ASN A 267 -10.13 -28.15 1.71
C ASN A 267 -10.03 -26.65 2.05
N GLY A 268 -8.92 -26.01 1.67
CA GLY A 268 -8.60 -24.62 1.96
C GLY A 268 -8.86 -23.72 0.75
N ILE A 269 -7.81 -23.08 0.25
CA ILE A 269 -7.90 -22.04 -0.78
C ILE A 269 -8.49 -22.53 -2.12
N LEU A 270 -8.28 -23.81 -2.45
CA LEU A 270 -8.76 -24.43 -3.70
C LEU A 270 -9.93 -25.40 -3.46
N ASN A 271 -10.74 -25.17 -2.44
CA ASN A 271 -11.85 -26.06 -2.07
C ASN A 271 -12.91 -26.20 -3.18
N ASP A 272 -13.15 -25.15 -3.96
CA ASP A 272 -14.21 -25.08 -4.96
C ASP A 272 -13.88 -25.78 -6.29
N VAL A 273 -12.60 -26.07 -6.56
CA VAL A 273 -12.17 -26.87 -7.73
C VAL A 273 -12.10 -28.35 -7.36
N THR A 274 -12.29 -29.27 -8.31
CA THR A 274 -12.32 -30.73 -8.02
C THR A 274 -10.95 -31.40 -8.06
N ASP A 275 -10.01 -30.84 -8.83
CA ASP A 275 -8.76 -31.49 -9.21
C ASP A 275 -7.56 -30.64 -8.77
N TRP A 276 -6.42 -31.26 -8.48
CA TRP A 276 -5.15 -30.58 -8.16
C TRP A 276 -5.18 -29.64 -6.94
N LYS A 277 -6.11 -29.84 -6.00
CA LYS A 277 -6.29 -28.98 -4.82
C LYS A 277 -5.02 -28.86 -3.98
N ASP A 278 -4.29 -29.96 -3.86
CA ASP A 278 -3.07 -30.08 -3.04
C ASP A 278 -1.88 -29.32 -3.66
N SER A 279 -2.01 -28.87 -4.91
CA SER A 279 -0.96 -28.09 -5.60
C SER A 279 -0.72 -26.72 -4.95
N ALA A 280 -1.65 -26.25 -4.11
CA ALA A 280 -1.52 -25.04 -3.31
C ALA A 280 -0.74 -25.23 -2.00
N ASN A 281 -0.52 -26.48 -1.56
CA ASN A 281 0.17 -26.78 -0.31
C ASN A 281 1.56 -26.11 -0.28
N CYS A 282 1.97 -25.63 0.89
CA CYS A 282 3.20 -24.88 1.13
C CYS A 282 3.33 -23.50 0.48
N GLY A 283 2.41 -23.08 -0.40
CA GLY A 283 2.53 -21.80 -1.11
C GLY A 283 2.57 -20.60 -0.16
N LYS A 284 1.62 -20.53 0.79
CA LYS A 284 1.55 -19.43 1.78
C LYS A 284 2.73 -19.46 2.73
N GLU A 285 3.17 -20.63 3.15
CA GLU A 285 4.29 -20.82 4.06
C GLU A 285 5.60 -20.37 3.40
N LEU A 286 5.82 -20.70 2.13
CA LEU A 286 6.93 -20.18 1.32
C LEU A 286 6.89 -18.66 1.19
N ALA A 287 5.73 -18.10 0.83
CA ALA A 287 5.56 -16.65 0.71
C ALA A 287 5.84 -15.93 2.04
N SER A 288 5.28 -16.44 3.14
CA SER A 288 5.52 -15.92 4.49
C SER A 288 6.97 -16.06 4.93
N PHE A 289 7.62 -17.17 4.57
CA PHE A 289 9.04 -17.37 4.85
C PHE A 289 9.91 -16.34 4.13
N LEU A 290 9.66 -16.08 2.85
CA LEU A 290 10.35 -15.05 2.06
C LEU A 290 10.22 -13.66 2.70
N ALA A 291 9.01 -13.30 3.12
CA ALA A 291 8.69 -11.97 3.63
C ALA A 291 9.16 -11.72 5.07
N ASN A 292 9.15 -12.75 5.91
CA ASN A 292 9.37 -12.59 7.36
C ASN A 292 10.73 -13.12 7.85
N THR A 293 11.47 -13.84 7.01
CA THR A 293 12.78 -14.40 7.36
C THR A 293 13.88 -13.72 6.53
N ASP A 294 15.01 -13.41 7.17
CA ASP A 294 16.20 -12.94 6.45
C ASP A 294 16.75 -14.09 5.58
N GLN A 295 16.79 -13.88 4.26
CA GLN A 295 17.21 -14.91 3.32
C GLN A 295 18.72 -15.19 3.40
N ILE A 296 19.50 -14.17 3.76
CA ILE A 296 20.91 -14.33 4.11
C ILE A 296 21.04 -14.09 5.63
N PRO A 297 21.26 -15.13 6.45
CA PRO A 297 21.31 -14.98 7.91
C PRO A 297 22.34 -13.97 8.43
N SER A 298 23.40 -13.71 7.67
CA SER A 298 24.43 -12.72 8.01
C SER A 298 24.10 -11.28 7.57
N LEU A 299 23.01 -11.06 6.84
CA LEU A 299 22.57 -9.75 6.34
C LEU A 299 21.15 -9.47 6.83
N PRO A 300 20.99 -8.70 7.92
CA PRO A 300 19.67 -8.29 8.41
C PRO A 300 18.89 -7.51 7.34
N GLY A 301 17.58 -7.76 7.26
CA GLY A 301 16.70 -7.11 6.28
C GLY A 301 16.83 -7.69 4.87
N SER A 302 17.46 -8.86 4.70
CA SER A 302 17.54 -9.59 3.43
C SER A 302 16.24 -10.33 3.08
N ARG A 303 15.09 -9.75 3.43
CA ARG A 303 13.76 -10.31 3.18
C ARG A 303 13.36 -10.07 1.73
N VAL A 304 12.45 -10.91 1.24
CA VAL A 304 11.94 -10.86 -0.14
C VAL A 304 10.43 -10.74 -0.10
N LYS A 305 9.89 -9.69 -0.71
CA LYS A 305 8.44 -9.49 -0.83
C LYS A 305 7.90 -10.19 -2.06
N LEU A 306 6.67 -10.72 -1.99
CA LEU A 306 6.02 -11.39 -3.12
C LEU A 306 4.87 -10.55 -3.65
N LEU A 307 5.05 -9.98 -4.83
CA LEU A 307 3.97 -9.34 -5.60
C LEU A 307 3.37 -10.37 -6.54
N THR A 308 2.05 -10.43 -6.64
CA THR A 308 1.36 -11.37 -7.53
C THR A 308 0.49 -10.63 -8.55
N VAL A 309 0.48 -11.12 -9.78
CA VAL A 309 -0.28 -10.56 -10.90
C VAL A 309 -1.15 -11.68 -11.49
N GLY A 310 -2.46 -11.58 -11.30
CA GLY A 310 -3.45 -12.42 -11.96
C GLY A 310 -3.80 -11.84 -13.32
N PHE A 311 -3.46 -12.52 -14.40
CA PHE A 311 -3.68 -12.03 -15.76
C PHE A 311 -4.76 -12.83 -16.47
N ALA A 312 -5.75 -12.16 -17.08
CA ALA A 312 -6.84 -12.80 -17.83
C ALA A 312 -7.57 -13.92 -17.04
N LEU A 313 -7.66 -13.76 -15.71
CA LEU A 313 -8.36 -14.70 -14.83
C LEU A 313 -9.87 -14.71 -15.17
N SER A 314 -10.37 -15.85 -15.64
CA SER A 314 -11.77 -15.96 -16.06
C SER A 314 -12.74 -15.87 -14.87
N ASN A 315 -14.01 -15.54 -15.14
CA ASN A 315 -15.08 -15.56 -14.12
C ASN A 315 -15.61 -16.98 -13.87
N THR A 316 -14.81 -17.99 -14.14
CA THR A 316 -15.11 -19.40 -13.87
C THR A 316 -14.64 -19.77 -12.47
N VAL A 317 -15.03 -20.97 -12.00
CA VAL A 317 -14.54 -21.51 -10.73
C VAL A 317 -13.02 -21.63 -10.72
N GLU A 318 -12.42 -21.99 -11.86
CA GLU A 318 -10.96 -22.13 -12.00
C GLU A 318 -10.24 -20.77 -11.92
N GLY A 319 -10.80 -19.74 -12.55
CA GLY A 319 -10.26 -18.38 -12.50
C GLY A 319 -10.42 -17.73 -11.13
N GLU A 320 -11.54 -17.94 -10.42
CA GLU A 320 -11.72 -17.49 -9.04
C GLU A 320 -10.77 -18.20 -8.07
N ALA A 321 -10.52 -19.49 -8.28
CA ALA A 321 -9.53 -20.23 -7.51
C ALA A 321 -8.11 -19.68 -7.73
N GLY A 322 -7.76 -19.32 -8.96
CA GLY A 322 -6.50 -18.63 -9.29
C GLY A 322 -6.38 -17.28 -8.60
N ARG A 323 -7.44 -16.47 -8.67
CA ARG A 323 -7.55 -15.15 -8.01
C ARG A 323 -7.34 -15.26 -6.50
N THR A 324 -8.07 -16.17 -5.86
CA THR A 324 -8.02 -16.40 -4.41
C THR A 324 -6.62 -16.86 -3.99
N PHE A 325 -6.01 -17.76 -4.75
CA PHE A 325 -4.67 -18.27 -4.47
C PHE A 325 -3.58 -17.21 -4.60
N LEU A 326 -3.54 -16.48 -5.71
CA LEU A 326 -2.55 -15.41 -5.92
C LEU A 326 -2.69 -14.29 -4.89
N GLN A 327 -3.92 -13.94 -4.49
CA GLN A 327 -4.17 -12.97 -3.43
C GLN A 327 -3.67 -13.47 -2.06
N ALA A 328 -3.90 -14.75 -1.74
CA ALA A 328 -3.40 -15.35 -0.52
C ALA A 328 -1.86 -15.37 -0.46
N LEU A 329 -1.19 -15.65 -1.58
CA LEU A 329 0.27 -15.60 -1.69
C LEU A 329 0.83 -14.19 -1.48
N ALA A 330 0.26 -13.17 -2.16
CA ALA A 330 0.70 -11.79 -1.98
C ALA A 330 0.52 -11.33 -0.53
N THR A 331 -0.61 -11.66 0.09
CA THR A 331 -0.88 -11.32 1.50
C THR A 331 0.13 -11.99 2.43
N ALA A 332 0.41 -13.27 2.23
CA ALA A 332 1.39 -14.00 3.03
C ALA A 332 2.82 -13.46 2.82
N GLY A 333 3.15 -13.02 1.61
CA GLY A 333 4.46 -12.52 1.23
C GLY A 333 4.69 -11.01 1.40
N ASP A 334 3.92 -10.35 2.27
CA ASP A 334 3.98 -8.89 2.53
C ASP A 334 4.03 -8.04 1.25
N GLY A 335 3.28 -8.47 0.23
CA GLY A 335 3.20 -7.81 -1.07
C GLY A 335 1.76 -7.46 -1.46
N ALA A 336 1.58 -7.16 -2.74
CA ALA A 336 0.30 -6.75 -3.31
C ALA A 336 -0.13 -7.68 -4.44
N PHE A 337 -1.44 -7.88 -4.54
CA PHE A 337 -2.08 -8.60 -5.65
C PHE A 337 -2.62 -7.60 -6.66
N TYR A 338 -2.26 -7.81 -7.92
CA TYR A 338 -2.74 -7.09 -9.08
C TYR A 338 -3.58 -8.03 -9.93
N GLU A 339 -4.70 -7.56 -10.44
CA GLU A 339 -5.52 -8.31 -11.38
C GLU A 339 -5.67 -7.51 -12.66
N VAL A 340 -5.43 -8.17 -13.79
CA VAL A 340 -5.41 -7.57 -15.12
C VAL A 340 -6.40 -8.32 -16.00
N SER A 341 -7.42 -7.63 -16.48
CA SER A 341 -8.46 -8.18 -17.36
C SER A 341 -8.44 -7.61 -18.77
N ALA A 342 -7.48 -6.71 -19.07
CA ALA A 342 -7.25 -6.13 -20.39
C ALA A 342 -5.74 -5.98 -20.69
N SER A 343 -5.33 -6.32 -21.90
CA SER A 343 -3.95 -6.16 -22.44
C SER A 343 -3.33 -4.76 -22.29
N LEU A 344 -4.14 -3.68 -22.37
CA LEU A 344 -3.67 -2.29 -22.21
C LEU A 344 -3.28 -1.94 -20.77
N ASP A 345 -3.71 -2.73 -19.78
CA ASP A 345 -3.48 -2.45 -18.35
C ASP A 345 -2.21 -3.13 -17.82
N LEU A 346 -1.68 -4.15 -18.50
CA LEU A 346 -0.56 -4.94 -17.99
C LEU A 346 0.75 -4.15 -17.93
N ALA A 347 1.08 -3.38 -18.97
CA ALA A 347 2.27 -2.53 -18.99
C ALA A 347 2.20 -1.45 -17.90
N THR A 348 1.02 -0.88 -17.67
CA THR A 348 0.75 0.08 -16.59
C THR A 348 0.96 -0.55 -15.23
N ILE A 349 0.47 -1.77 -15.02
CA ILE A 349 0.61 -2.49 -13.75
C ILE A 349 2.06 -2.90 -13.49
N LEU A 350 2.77 -3.40 -14.50
CA LEU A 350 4.19 -3.70 -14.39
C LEU A 350 5.02 -2.44 -14.12
N SER A 351 4.67 -1.30 -14.73
CA SER A 351 5.29 0.00 -14.44
C SER A 351 5.00 0.46 -13.00
N ASN A 352 3.77 0.28 -12.52
CA ASN A 352 3.40 0.57 -11.13
C ASN A 352 4.14 -0.34 -10.15
N ILE A 353 4.33 -1.61 -10.48
CA ILE A 353 5.11 -2.57 -9.69
C ILE A 353 6.57 -2.10 -9.62
N VAL A 354 7.18 -1.73 -10.74
CA VAL A 354 8.55 -1.20 -10.74
C VAL A 354 8.63 0.10 -9.93
N GLY A 355 7.64 0.99 -10.05
CA GLY A 355 7.52 2.19 -9.24
C GLY A 355 7.42 1.90 -7.73
N GLN A 356 6.59 0.91 -7.35
CA GLN A 356 6.47 0.45 -5.97
C GLN A 356 7.77 -0.10 -5.41
N VAL A 357 8.50 -0.86 -6.22
CA VAL A 357 9.77 -1.46 -5.83
C VAL A 357 10.86 -0.39 -5.66
N SER A 358 10.77 0.72 -6.41
CA SER A 358 11.66 1.88 -6.26
C SER A 358 11.30 2.79 -5.07
N GLY A 359 10.18 2.51 -4.39
CA GLY A 359 9.53 3.42 -3.45
C GLY A 359 9.21 2.82 -2.09
N ASN A 360 10.22 2.58 -1.25
CA ASN A 360 9.98 2.28 0.16
C ASN A 360 10.22 3.54 1.00
N ASN A 361 9.20 4.05 1.69
CA ASN A 361 9.15 4.04 3.17
C ASN A 361 8.07 4.93 3.77
N GLU A 362 7.69 4.51 4.98
CA GLU A 362 6.74 5.08 5.94
C GLU A 362 6.73 6.60 6.00
N SER A 363 5.52 7.18 5.97
CA SER A 363 5.34 8.62 6.09
C SER A 363 4.73 8.99 7.43
N PHE A 364 5.36 9.96 8.07
CA PHE A 364 4.93 10.52 9.34
C PHE A 364 4.05 11.75 9.08
N THR A 365 2.83 11.78 9.64
CA THR A 365 2.24 13.09 9.95
C THR A 365 3.03 13.72 11.10
N PRO A 366 3.21 15.05 11.14
CA PRO A 366 3.76 15.72 12.31
C PRO A 366 2.96 15.32 13.56
N PRO A 367 3.61 14.97 14.69
CA PRO A 367 2.90 14.58 15.90
C PRO A 367 1.98 15.72 16.35
N SER A 368 0.70 15.44 16.57
CA SER A 368 -0.17 16.39 17.29
C SER A 368 0.16 16.29 18.77
N VAL A 369 0.96 17.22 19.27
CA VAL A 369 1.03 17.42 20.71
C VAL A 369 -0.30 18.08 21.10
N ALA A 370 -1.11 17.40 21.89
CA ALA A 370 -2.27 18.03 22.53
C ALA A 370 -1.74 19.07 23.54
N VAL A 371 -1.39 20.26 23.06
CA VAL A 371 -0.96 21.35 23.93
C VAL A 371 -2.21 21.94 24.55
N ASN A 372 -2.51 21.54 25.78
CA ASN A 372 -3.51 22.22 26.59
C ASN A 372 -2.93 23.59 27.02
N PRO A 373 -3.46 24.75 26.55
CA PRO A 373 -2.88 26.06 26.83
C PRO A 373 -2.94 26.48 28.30
N SER A 374 -3.75 25.81 29.13
CA SER A 374 -3.92 26.13 30.56
C SER A 374 -3.24 25.14 31.51
N ASN A 375 -2.69 24.04 30.98
CA ASN A 375 -1.85 23.08 31.71
C ASN A 375 -0.63 22.69 30.87
N LEU A 376 0.37 23.58 30.81
CA LEU A 376 1.73 23.26 30.33
C LEU A 376 2.44 22.18 31.19
N SER A 377 1.78 21.66 32.22
CA SER A 377 2.20 20.50 32.99
C SER A 377 0.98 19.67 33.39
N SER A 378 0.89 18.39 33.04
CA SER A 378 0.49 17.32 33.98
C SER A 378 0.18 15.94 33.39
N SER A 379 -0.05 15.75 32.08
CA SER A 379 -0.26 14.39 31.58
C SER A 379 1.01 13.71 31.07
N ASN A 380 2.03 14.44 30.63
CA ASN A 380 3.20 13.89 29.92
C ASN A 380 2.80 12.84 28.88
N ARG A 381 1.67 13.00 28.17
CA ARG A 381 1.18 12.06 27.16
C ARG A 381 0.99 12.78 25.83
N THR A 382 1.30 12.09 24.75
CA THR A 382 1.09 12.54 23.38
C THR A 382 0.43 11.44 22.57
N PHE A 383 -0.37 11.83 21.57
CA PHE A 383 -1.03 10.92 20.66
C PHE A 383 -0.61 11.28 19.25
N VAL A 384 -0.15 10.28 18.51
CA VAL A 384 0.45 10.42 17.19
C VAL A 384 -0.40 9.65 16.20
N SER A 385 -0.88 10.38 15.19
CA SER A 385 -1.48 9.81 13.99
C SER A 385 -0.37 9.23 13.12
N MET A 386 -0.49 7.96 12.76
CA MET A 386 0.47 7.26 11.90
C MET A 386 -0.25 6.65 10.72
N PHE A 387 0.41 6.62 9.57
CA PHE A 387 -0.09 5.94 8.38
C PHE A 387 1.06 5.28 7.63
N LYS A 388 0.76 4.17 6.95
CA LYS A 388 1.72 3.45 6.11
C LYS A 388 1.28 3.62 4.66
N PRO A 389 1.95 4.48 3.88
CA PRO A 389 1.73 4.58 2.45
C PRO A 389 1.77 3.19 1.81
N ALA A 390 0.85 2.95 0.88
CA ALA A 390 0.80 1.73 0.09
C ALA A 390 0.42 2.09 -1.35
N HIS A 391 0.67 1.20 -2.31
CA HIS A 391 0.16 1.41 -3.68
C HIS A 391 -1.34 1.08 -3.77
N ASN A 392 -1.89 0.47 -2.73
CA ASN A 392 -3.31 0.21 -2.62
C ASN A 392 -4.10 1.49 -2.39
N ARG A 393 -5.34 1.48 -2.88
CA ARG A 393 -6.26 2.61 -2.81
C ARG A 393 -6.62 3.02 -1.38
N SER A 394 -6.38 2.19 -0.38
CA SER A 394 -6.45 2.55 1.03
C SER A 394 -5.16 2.18 1.74
N TRP A 395 -4.78 3.04 2.69
CA TRP A 395 -3.57 2.88 3.47
C TRP A 395 -3.92 2.51 4.89
N ALA A 396 -3.03 1.75 5.54
CA ALA A 396 -3.19 1.45 6.95
C ALA A 396 -2.90 2.71 7.76
N GLY A 397 -3.71 2.97 8.78
CA GLY A 397 -3.48 4.04 9.75
C GLY A 397 -3.55 3.53 11.17
N ASN A 398 -3.16 4.39 12.10
CA ASN A 398 -3.26 4.13 13.53
C ASN A 398 -3.20 5.42 14.34
N LEU A 399 -3.68 5.35 15.58
CA LEU A 399 -3.49 6.34 16.62
C LEU A 399 -2.68 5.69 17.73
N LYS A 400 -1.42 6.11 17.88
CA LYS A 400 -0.50 5.57 18.89
C LYS A 400 -0.25 6.59 19.99
N GLY A 401 -0.28 6.14 21.24
CA GLY A 401 0.01 7.00 22.40
C GLY A 401 1.40 6.74 22.98
N TYR A 402 2.05 7.79 23.48
CA TYR A 402 3.36 7.73 24.13
C TYR A 402 3.43 8.70 25.31
N PHE A 403 4.32 8.43 26.26
CA PHE A 403 4.67 9.41 27.28
C PHE A 403 5.71 10.42 26.74
N LEU A 404 5.74 11.62 27.29
CA LEU A 404 6.72 12.67 27.02
C LEU A 404 7.76 12.70 28.13
N GLY A 405 9.00 12.32 27.82
CA GLY A 405 10.17 12.42 28.68
C GLY A 405 11.02 13.66 28.39
N SER A 406 12.07 13.87 29.18
CA SER A 406 13.00 15.00 29.01
C SER A 406 13.81 14.95 27.70
N SER A 407 13.88 13.78 27.06
CA SER A 407 14.68 13.52 25.86
C SER A 407 13.85 13.06 24.65
N GLY A 408 12.52 13.11 24.72
CA GLY A 408 11.63 12.68 23.64
C GLY A 408 10.52 11.74 24.10
N PHE A 409 10.02 10.91 23.18
CA PHE A 409 8.97 9.95 23.47
C PHE A 409 9.46 8.79 24.33
N LEU A 410 8.65 8.42 25.31
CA LEU A 410 8.80 7.20 26.10
C LEU A 410 7.65 6.26 25.76
N ASP A 411 7.96 4.97 25.65
CA ASP A 411 6.98 3.92 25.45
C ASP A 411 6.12 3.72 26.70
N VAL A 412 5.12 2.85 26.62
CA VAL A 412 4.22 2.56 27.73
C VAL A 412 4.95 1.97 28.94
N ASP A 413 6.12 1.35 28.74
CA ASP A 413 6.95 0.75 29.77
C ASP A 413 7.93 1.77 30.42
N GLY A 414 7.98 2.99 29.90
CA GLY A 414 8.84 4.08 30.37
C GLY A 414 10.24 4.10 29.75
N ASN A 415 10.50 3.28 28.73
CA ASN A 415 11.76 3.28 27.98
C ASN A 415 11.72 4.29 26.83
N PRO A 416 12.88 4.76 26.32
CA PRO A 416 12.91 5.58 25.11
C PRO A 416 12.22 4.87 23.93
N ALA A 417 11.22 5.53 23.33
CA ALA A 417 10.48 5.00 22.18
C ALA A 417 11.18 5.27 20.85
N MET A 418 12.16 6.18 20.81
CA MET A 418 12.89 6.60 19.61
C MET A 418 14.36 6.20 19.71
N THR A 419 14.96 5.86 18.57
CA THR A 419 16.40 5.67 18.39
C THR A 419 16.90 6.57 17.27
N SER A 420 18.10 7.12 17.42
CA SER A 420 18.73 7.91 16.36
C SER A 420 19.37 7.00 15.33
N GLY A 421 19.01 7.20 14.05
CA GLY A 421 19.59 6.55 12.89
C GLY A 421 20.34 7.54 11.99
N PRO A 422 21.07 7.03 10.98
CA PRO A 422 21.78 7.87 10.00
C PRO A 422 20.85 8.79 9.20
N ASP A 423 19.57 8.43 9.05
CA ASP A 423 18.55 9.17 8.28
C ASP A 423 17.58 9.98 9.17
N GLY A 424 17.83 10.04 10.48
CA GLY A 424 16.98 10.72 11.47
C GLY A 424 16.55 9.80 12.62
N ASP A 425 15.71 10.33 13.51
CA ASP A 425 15.16 9.57 14.63
C ASP A 425 13.98 8.69 14.14
N VAL A 426 14.00 7.41 14.49
CA VAL A 426 12.94 6.42 14.17
C VAL A 426 12.43 5.75 15.45
N PHE A 427 11.24 5.16 15.42
CA PHE A 427 10.75 4.38 16.57
C PHE A 427 11.60 3.12 16.76
N ALA A 428 12.00 2.86 18.00
CA ALA A 428 12.73 1.65 18.34
C ALA A 428 11.84 0.42 18.11
N ALA A 429 12.37 -0.67 17.54
CA ALA A 429 11.60 -1.90 17.35
C ALA A 429 11.08 -2.51 18.67
N SER A 430 11.74 -2.21 19.79
CA SER A 430 11.30 -2.60 21.14
C SER A 430 10.25 -1.67 21.75
N ALA A 431 9.96 -0.52 21.12
CA ALA A 431 9.00 0.43 21.65
C ALA A 431 7.60 -0.18 21.63
N ARG A 432 6.87 0.03 22.72
CA ARG A 432 5.49 -0.38 22.88
C ARG A 432 4.59 0.83 23.09
N SER A 433 3.77 1.15 22.10
CA SER A 433 2.82 2.26 22.22
C SER A 433 1.69 1.95 23.21
N PHE A 434 0.95 3.00 23.60
CA PHE A 434 -0.23 2.84 24.43
C PHE A 434 -1.22 1.91 23.78
N TRP A 435 -1.91 1.12 24.61
CA TRP A 435 -2.98 0.21 24.20
C TRP A 435 -2.51 -1.03 23.41
N SER A 436 -1.21 -1.15 23.12
CA SER A 436 -0.61 -2.32 22.48
C SER A 436 -0.40 -3.50 23.44
N SER A 437 -0.64 -4.73 23.01
CA SER A 437 -0.35 -5.95 23.80
C SER A 437 1.12 -6.40 23.73
N LYS A 438 1.83 -6.02 22.67
CA LYS A 438 3.25 -6.31 22.42
C LYS A 438 3.99 -5.06 21.92
N ALA A 439 5.31 -5.11 21.87
CA ALA A 439 6.11 -4.09 21.18
C ALA A 439 5.68 -4.02 19.71
N ASP A 440 5.45 -2.80 19.24
CA ASP A 440 4.86 -2.48 17.94
C ASP A 440 5.69 -1.47 17.15
N GLY A 441 6.71 -0.86 17.76
CA GLY A 441 7.71 -0.02 17.11
C GLY A 441 7.13 0.97 16.10
N ALA A 442 7.74 1.00 14.91
CA ALA A 442 7.28 1.80 13.77
C ALA A 442 6.13 1.16 12.98
N GLU A 443 5.75 -0.09 13.26
CA GLU A 443 4.75 -0.82 12.47
C GLU A 443 3.36 -0.23 12.70
N VAL A 444 2.90 0.56 11.73
CA VAL A 444 1.63 1.28 11.81
C VAL A 444 0.43 0.36 12.06
N PRO A 445 0.24 -0.76 11.33
CA PRO A 445 -0.94 -1.60 11.51
C PRO A 445 -0.99 -2.32 12.87
N GLU A 446 0.15 -2.42 13.57
CA GLU A 446 0.25 -3.09 14.86
C GLU A 446 0.02 -2.12 16.03
N GLY A 447 -0.61 -2.63 17.10
CA GLY A 447 -0.75 -1.89 18.36
C GLY A 447 -1.69 -0.69 18.30
N GLY A 448 -1.53 0.22 19.26
CA GLY A 448 -2.27 1.48 19.33
C GLY A 448 -3.78 1.29 19.48
N ALA A 449 -4.53 2.31 19.05
CA ALA A 449 -5.99 2.27 19.05
C ALA A 449 -6.55 1.25 18.04
N SER A 450 -5.79 0.92 16.98
CA SER A 450 -6.20 -0.07 15.98
C SER A 450 -6.32 -1.47 16.57
N GLU A 451 -5.44 -1.84 17.52
CA GLU A 451 -5.53 -3.13 18.24
C GLU A 451 -6.79 -3.23 19.12
N LYS A 452 -7.38 -2.10 19.52
CA LYS A 452 -8.57 -2.05 20.37
C LYS A 452 -9.90 -2.10 19.61
N ILE A 453 -9.86 -2.20 18.28
CA ILE A 453 -11.08 -2.40 17.49
C ILE A 453 -11.71 -3.75 17.87
N PRO A 454 -12.94 -3.77 18.43
CA PRO A 454 -13.55 -5.01 18.87
C PRO A 454 -14.07 -5.81 17.68
N SER A 455 -13.90 -7.13 17.72
CA SER A 455 -14.40 -8.05 16.68
C SER A 455 -15.93 -8.13 16.60
N SER A 456 -16.64 -7.68 17.65
CA SER A 456 -18.11 -7.58 17.68
C SER A 456 -18.56 -6.45 18.62
N GLY A 457 -19.76 -5.93 18.42
CA GLY A 457 -20.34 -4.90 19.29
C GLY A 457 -19.76 -3.49 19.13
N ARG A 458 -18.93 -3.25 18.09
CA ARG A 458 -18.44 -1.91 17.73
C ARG A 458 -19.60 -0.96 17.44
N LYS A 459 -19.59 0.22 18.08
CA LYS A 459 -20.62 1.25 17.92
C LYS A 459 -20.27 2.16 16.76
N VAL A 460 -20.77 1.81 15.58
CA VAL A 460 -20.58 2.60 14.35
C VAL A 460 -21.89 3.24 13.96
N TYR A 461 -21.87 4.57 13.81
CA TYR A 461 -23.05 5.38 13.52
C TYR A 461 -22.90 6.14 12.21
N THR A 462 -24.00 6.31 11.49
CA THR A 462 -24.14 7.23 10.36
C THR A 462 -25.36 8.12 10.57
N TYR A 463 -25.68 9.01 9.63
CA TYR A 463 -26.91 9.81 9.70
C TYR A 463 -27.74 9.60 8.43
N LEU A 464 -28.90 8.95 8.59
CA LEU A 464 -29.81 8.63 7.48
C LEU A 464 -30.99 9.62 7.36
N GLY A 465 -30.95 10.75 8.06
CA GLY A 465 -31.96 11.80 7.97
C GLY A 465 -33.15 11.68 8.93
N THR A 466 -33.19 10.65 9.79
CA THR A 466 -34.33 10.35 10.67
C THR A 466 -34.18 10.92 12.08
N SER A 467 -33.08 10.61 12.75
CA SER A 467 -32.79 11.03 14.13
C SER A 467 -31.46 11.74 14.23
N ASN A 468 -31.43 12.89 14.91
CA ASN A 468 -30.19 13.60 15.20
C ASN A 468 -29.44 12.98 16.39
N ASP A 469 -30.07 12.08 17.15
CA ASP A 469 -29.36 11.25 18.13
C ASP A 469 -28.66 10.11 17.40
N LEU A 470 -27.32 10.13 17.36
CA LEU A 470 -26.57 9.13 16.61
C LEU A 470 -26.70 7.73 17.23
N THR A 471 -27.09 7.63 18.50
CA THR A 471 -27.28 6.35 19.19
C THR A 471 -28.63 5.68 18.87
N ASP A 472 -29.50 6.37 18.13
CA ASP A 472 -30.75 5.79 17.63
C ASP A 472 -30.47 4.61 16.70
N SER A 473 -31.25 3.52 16.80
CA SER A 473 -31.03 2.31 16.00
C SER A 473 -31.14 2.55 14.49
N SER A 474 -31.87 3.58 14.06
CA SER A 474 -31.94 3.97 12.64
C SER A 474 -30.61 4.47 12.07
N ASN A 475 -29.70 4.94 12.94
CA ASN A 475 -28.37 5.43 12.58
C ASN A 475 -27.27 4.36 12.70
N SER A 476 -27.59 3.17 13.23
CA SER A 476 -26.62 2.10 13.46
C SER A 476 -26.13 1.51 12.14
N VAL A 477 -24.81 1.46 11.93
CA VAL A 477 -24.19 0.78 10.78
C VAL A 477 -24.06 -0.70 11.12
N GLU A 478 -25.14 -1.45 10.90
CA GLU A 478 -25.23 -2.88 11.19
C GLU A 478 -25.99 -3.62 10.09
N ALA A 479 -25.69 -4.90 9.91
CA ALA A 479 -26.36 -5.75 8.92
C ALA A 479 -27.89 -5.81 9.14
N SER A 480 -28.38 -5.63 10.37
CA SER A 480 -29.80 -5.57 10.69
C SER A 480 -30.49 -4.28 10.23
N ASN A 481 -29.75 -3.19 9.97
CA ASN A 481 -30.31 -1.92 9.52
C ASN A 481 -30.59 -1.95 8.01
N ALA A 482 -31.87 -2.12 7.66
CA ALA A 482 -32.33 -2.19 6.27
C ALA A 482 -32.32 -0.83 5.55
N SER A 483 -32.18 0.29 6.26
CA SER A 483 -32.10 1.62 5.66
C SER A 483 -30.76 1.86 4.96
N ILE A 484 -29.72 1.08 5.28
CA ILE A 484 -28.43 1.10 4.59
C ILE A 484 -28.51 0.17 3.38
N THR A 485 -28.68 0.71 2.19
CA THR A 485 -28.86 -0.09 0.97
C THR A 485 -27.52 -0.58 0.39
N SER A 486 -27.57 -1.62 -0.47
CA SER A 486 -26.38 -2.10 -1.18
C SER A 486 -25.72 -0.98 -2.01
N THR A 487 -26.53 -0.14 -2.66
CA THR A 487 -26.04 1.00 -3.45
C THR A 487 -25.35 2.07 -2.60
N MET A 488 -25.82 2.32 -1.37
CA MET A 488 -25.13 3.22 -0.43
C MET A 488 -23.73 2.71 -0.08
N LEU A 489 -23.51 1.39 -0.09
CA LEU A 489 -22.21 0.77 0.23
C LEU A 489 -21.27 0.64 -0.98
N GLY A 490 -21.68 1.11 -2.16
CA GLY A 490 -20.94 0.95 -3.40
C GLY A 490 -21.07 -0.43 -4.06
N LEU A 491 -22.00 -1.27 -3.59
CA LEU A 491 -22.32 -2.55 -4.23
C LEU A 491 -23.27 -2.36 -5.42
N SER A 492 -23.26 -3.36 -6.31
CA SER A 492 -24.26 -3.53 -7.36
C SER A 492 -25.69 -3.55 -6.81
N SER A 493 -26.65 -3.02 -7.58
CA SER A 493 -28.08 -3.12 -7.25
C SER A 493 -28.60 -4.56 -7.20
N TYR A 494 -27.84 -5.52 -7.75
CA TYR A 494 -28.16 -6.95 -7.76
C TYR A 494 -27.46 -7.74 -6.64
N ALA A 495 -26.65 -7.08 -5.80
CA ALA A 495 -25.95 -7.74 -4.70
C ALA A 495 -26.94 -8.39 -3.72
N SER A 496 -26.61 -9.60 -3.27
CA SER A 496 -27.41 -10.36 -2.32
C SER A 496 -27.42 -9.70 -0.93
N ALA A 497 -28.40 -10.08 -0.11
CA ALA A 497 -28.47 -9.64 1.28
C ALA A 497 -27.28 -10.16 2.12
N ALA A 498 -26.71 -11.31 1.75
CA ALA A 498 -25.53 -11.88 2.39
C ALA A 498 -24.30 -11.02 2.10
N GLU A 499 -24.02 -10.71 0.82
CA GLU A 499 -22.90 -9.84 0.44
C GLU A 499 -22.97 -8.46 1.11
N ARG A 500 -24.18 -7.88 1.22
CA ARG A 500 -24.39 -6.62 1.94
C ARG A 500 -24.02 -6.76 3.42
N SER A 501 -24.45 -7.84 4.07
CA SER A 501 -24.19 -8.09 5.48
C SER A 501 -22.71 -8.33 5.75
N ASP A 502 -22.05 -9.16 4.93
CA ASP A 502 -20.62 -9.46 5.01
C ASP A 502 -19.75 -8.23 4.76
N LEU A 503 -20.22 -7.28 3.94
CA LEU A 503 -19.53 -6.01 3.71
C LEU A 503 -19.65 -5.08 4.92
N ILE A 504 -20.83 -4.98 5.53
CA ILE A 504 -21.04 -4.18 6.75
C ILE A 504 -20.23 -4.75 7.91
N ASP A 505 -20.27 -6.07 8.11
CA ASP A 505 -19.56 -6.71 9.21
C ASP A 505 -18.03 -6.59 9.03
N TRP A 506 -17.53 -6.73 7.79
CA TRP A 506 -16.13 -6.41 7.47
C TRP A 506 -15.79 -4.95 7.80
N TYR A 507 -16.63 -3.99 7.39
CA TYR A 507 -16.35 -2.57 7.60
C TYR A 507 -16.31 -2.20 9.09
N ARG A 508 -17.20 -2.78 9.89
CA ARG A 508 -17.18 -2.63 11.35
C ARG A 508 -15.95 -3.26 11.98
N ALA A 509 -15.49 -4.40 11.49
CA ALA A 509 -14.27 -5.05 11.98
C ALA A 509 -12.98 -4.44 11.42
N SER A 510 -13.09 -3.49 10.49
CA SER A 510 -11.92 -2.92 9.79
C SER A 510 -11.03 -2.11 10.74
N PRO A 511 -9.70 -2.31 10.69
CA PRO A 511 -8.71 -1.48 11.37
C PRO A 511 -8.79 0.00 10.98
N TYR A 512 -7.97 0.84 11.62
CA TYR A 512 -7.88 2.26 11.27
C TYR A 512 -7.35 2.44 9.83
N GLY A 513 -8.03 3.29 9.06
CA GLY A 513 -7.48 3.83 7.82
C GLY A 513 -6.52 4.97 8.09
N ASP A 514 -5.79 5.40 7.08
CA ASP A 514 -4.81 6.47 7.17
C ASP A 514 -5.42 7.82 7.57
N PRO A 515 -4.94 8.45 8.65
CA PRO A 515 -5.18 9.87 8.96
C PRO A 515 -4.11 10.73 8.26
N LEU A 516 -4.21 10.87 6.94
CA LEU A 516 -3.20 11.56 6.12
C LEU A 516 -3.07 13.06 6.48
N HIS A 517 -4.17 13.70 6.86
CA HIS A 517 -4.23 15.11 7.22
C HIS A 517 -4.94 15.39 8.55
N SER A 518 -5.74 14.45 9.06
CA SER A 518 -6.46 14.64 10.30
C SER A 518 -5.53 14.59 11.51
N GLN A 519 -5.58 15.64 12.34
CA GLN A 519 -4.85 15.70 13.59
C GLN A 519 -5.74 15.29 14.77
N PRO A 520 -5.27 14.41 15.68
CA PRO A 520 -6.04 14.04 16.85
C PRO A 520 -6.30 15.23 17.78
N VAL A 521 -7.51 15.28 18.35
CA VAL A 521 -7.90 16.28 19.36
C VAL A 521 -8.27 15.58 20.66
N LEU A 522 -7.59 15.95 21.75
CA LEU A 522 -7.86 15.44 23.09
C LEU A 522 -8.81 16.39 23.83
N LEU A 523 -9.87 15.83 24.42
CA LEU A 523 -10.80 16.56 25.30
C LEU A 523 -10.88 15.91 26.68
N ASP A 524 -11.07 16.77 27.69
CA ASP A 524 -11.14 16.40 29.09
C ASP A 524 -12.59 16.46 29.58
N TYR A 525 -13.16 15.34 30.04
CA TYR A 525 -14.51 15.23 30.61
C TYR A 525 -14.45 14.95 32.13
N GLY A 526 -13.34 15.33 32.78
CA GLY A 526 -13.07 15.09 34.19
C GLY A 526 -12.49 13.70 34.41
N SER A 527 -13.34 12.74 34.75
CA SER A 527 -12.91 11.35 34.99
C SER A 527 -12.57 10.58 33.71
N GLN A 528 -13.01 11.08 32.55
CA GLN A 528 -12.74 10.48 31.24
C GLN A 528 -11.96 11.47 30.37
N LYS A 529 -11.03 10.94 29.56
CA LYS A 529 -10.34 11.71 28.51
C LYS A 529 -10.64 11.04 27.17
N VAL A 530 -10.96 11.82 26.14
CA VAL A 530 -11.34 11.28 24.82
C VAL A 530 -10.50 11.90 23.73
N VAL A 531 -9.92 11.08 22.87
CA VAL A 531 -9.24 11.53 21.65
C VAL A 531 -10.15 11.32 20.45
N TYR A 532 -10.25 12.35 19.61
CA TYR A 532 -11.02 12.31 18.36
C TYR A 532 -10.08 12.42 17.17
N ILE A 533 -10.27 11.56 16.16
CA ILE A 533 -9.47 11.58 14.93
C ILE A 533 -10.28 11.10 13.73
N GLY A 534 -10.11 11.77 12.59
CA GLY A 534 -10.69 11.38 11.31
C GLY A 534 -9.74 10.49 10.50
N THR A 535 -10.28 9.60 9.65
CA THR A 535 -9.48 8.72 8.78
C THR A 535 -10.04 8.64 7.36
N ASN A 536 -9.20 8.28 6.40
CA ASN A 536 -9.58 8.08 5.00
C ASN A 536 -10.45 6.83 4.76
N SER A 537 -10.53 5.92 5.73
CA SER A 537 -11.60 4.89 5.76
C SER A 537 -13.00 5.51 5.93
N GLY A 538 -13.11 6.79 6.29
CA GLY A 538 -14.36 7.54 6.37
C GLY A 538 -14.88 7.76 7.79
N PHE A 539 -14.17 7.27 8.79
CA PHE A 539 -14.58 7.34 10.18
C PHE A 539 -14.03 8.59 10.87
N LEU A 540 -14.84 9.17 11.76
CA LEU A 540 -14.40 9.95 12.91
C LEU A 540 -14.46 9.03 14.13
N HIS A 541 -13.31 8.69 14.68
CA HIS A 541 -13.17 7.84 15.85
C HIS A 541 -13.21 8.67 17.12
N ALA A 542 -13.83 8.16 18.18
CA ALA A 542 -13.75 8.68 19.54
C ALA A 542 -13.17 7.59 20.45
N VAL A 543 -11.98 7.81 20.99
CA VAL A 543 -11.19 6.80 21.72
C VAL A 543 -11.05 7.20 23.19
N ASP A 544 -11.31 6.28 24.11
CA ASP A 544 -11.06 6.50 25.53
C ASP A 544 -9.55 6.53 25.81
N ALA A 545 -9.04 7.72 26.10
CA ALA A 545 -7.66 8.00 26.40
C ALA A 545 -7.42 8.31 27.89
N THR A 546 -8.32 7.84 28.76
CA THR A 546 -8.20 8.00 30.21
C THR A 546 -6.92 7.34 30.71
N GLN A 547 -6.63 6.14 30.21
CA GLN A 547 -5.44 5.34 30.47
C GLN A 547 -4.60 5.17 29.20
N PRO A 548 -3.28 4.94 29.30
CA PRO A 548 -2.49 4.82 30.54
C PRO A 548 -2.12 6.18 31.16
N THR A 549 -1.95 6.24 32.47
CA THR A 549 -1.53 7.43 33.23
C THR A 549 -0.13 7.33 33.83
N ALA A 550 0.41 6.12 33.94
CA ALA A 550 1.76 5.83 34.39
C ALA A 550 2.41 4.72 33.57
N ALA A 551 3.74 4.61 33.64
CA ALA A 551 4.48 3.55 32.98
C ALA A 551 4.06 2.15 33.52
N GLY A 552 3.96 1.17 32.62
CA GLY A 552 3.52 -0.19 32.90
C GLY A 552 2.00 -0.38 32.95
N GLU A 553 1.20 0.65 32.61
CA GLU A 553 -0.26 0.53 32.48
C GLU A 553 -0.65 0.25 31.02
N TYR A 554 -1.46 -0.78 30.77
CA TYR A 554 -1.80 -1.22 29.41
C TYR A 554 -3.29 -1.11 29.06
N SER A 555 -4.11 -0.60 29.98
CA SER A 555 -5.56 -0.47 29.82
C SER A 555 -5.95 0.82 29.08
N GLY A 556 -7.22 0.90 28.65
CA GLY A 556 -7.75 2.01 27.86
C GLY A 556 -7.63 1.77 26.35
N GLY A 557 -7.90 2.83 25.57
CA GLY A 557 -7.84 2.80 24.12
C GLY A 557 -9.11 2.25 23.47
N ASP A 558 -10.14 1.92 24.27
CA ASP A 558 -11.40 1.42 23.75
C ASP A 558 -12.10 2.51 22.93
N GLU A 559 -12.57 2.15 21.73
CA GLU A 559 -13.36 3.04 20.89
C GLU A 559 -14.76 3.22 21.50
N ILE A 560 -15.10 4.45 21.87
CA ILE A 560 -16.40 4.83 22.45
C ILE A 560 -17.48 4.78 21.36
N PHE A 561 -17.18 5.37 20.21
CA PHE A 561 -17.97 5.28 18.98
C PHE A 561 -17.13 5.66 17.75
N ALA A 562 -17.60 5.25 16.58
CA ALA A 562 -17.15 5.78 15.29
C ALA A 562 -18.34 6.39 14.53
N PHE A 563 -18.14 7.55 13.91
CA PHE A 563 -19.12 8.19 13.04
C PHE A 563 -18.64 8.17 11.59
N VAL A 564 -19.49 7.75 10.66
CA VAL A 564 -19.25 7.81 9.21
C VAL A 564 -20.35 8.64 8.53
N PRO A 565 -20.01 9.73 7.83
CA PRO A 565 -20.93 10.42 6.94
C PRO A 565 -21.57 9.48 5.92
N GLU A 566 -22.89 9.54 5.75
CA GLU A 566 -23.62 8.70 4.77
C GLU A 566 -23.00 8.75 3.35
N PRO A 567 -22.58 9.91 2.81
CA PRO A 567 -21.98 9.97 1.47
C PRO A 567 -20.67 9.21 1.33
N LEU A 568 -19.99 8.88 2.43
CA LEU A 568 -18.76 8.08 2.43
C LEU A 568 -19.03 6.58 2.49
N LEU A 569 -20.26 6.14 2.77
CA LEU A 569 -20.61 4.71 2.72
C LEU A 569 -20.34 4.10 1.34
N LYS A 570 -20.40 4.89 0.27
CA LYS A 570 -20.13 4.44 -1.10
C LYS A 570 -18.69 3.92 -1.27
N ASN A 571 -17.78 4.34 -0.39
CA ASN A 571 -16.38 3.93 -0.41
C ASN A 571 -16.17 2.56 0.24
N VAL A 572 -17.15 2.02 0.99
CA VAL A 572 -16.98 0.79 1.79
C VAL A 572 -16.62 -0.41 0.90
N TYR A 573 -17.31 -0.63 -0.22
CA TYR A 573 -16.96 -1.71 -1.15
C TYR A 573 -15.57 -1.53 -1.79
N PRO A 574 -15.21 -0.35 -2.35
CA PRO A 574 -13.84 -0.06 -2.80
C PRO A 574 -12.76 -0.27 -1.73
N LEU A 575 -13.03 0.12 -0.48
CA LEU A 575 -12.12 -0.06 0.66
C LEU A 575 -11.90 -1.55 0.98
N LYS A 576 -12.93 -2.40 0.83
CA LYS A 576 -12.79 -3.86 1.03
C LYS A 576 -11.99 -4.52 -0.10
N ARG A 577 -12.20 -4.09 -1.35
CA ARG A 577 -11.43 -4.59 -2.50
C ARG A 577 -9.97 -4.15 -2.44
N ASN A 578 -9.74 -2.92 -1.98
CA ASN A 578 -8.44 -2.30 -1.79
C ASN A 578 -7.42 -2.57 -2.90
N PHE A 579 -7.84 -2.33 -4.15
CA PHE A 579 -6.99 -2.55 -5.32
C PHE A 579 -5.66 -1.79 -5.23
N ALA A 580 -4.58 -2.38 -5.75
CA ALA A 580 -3.25 -1.76 -5.86
C ALA A 580 -3.11 -0.75 -7.03
N TRP A 581 -4.24 -0.37 -7.64
CA TRP A 581 -4.31 0.52 -8.80
C TRP A 581 -5.52 1.45 -8.67
N GLY A 582 -5.44 2.61 -9.33
CA GLY A 582 -6.44 3.66 -9.23
C GLY A 582 -6.18 4.65 -8.09
N LYS A 583 -7.00 5.71 -8.01
CA LYS A 583 -6.80 6.79 -7.05
C LYS A 583 -7.06 6.34 -5.61
N HIS A 584 -6.27 6.90 -4.68
CA HIS A 584 -6.48 6.77 -3.24
C HIS A 584 -7.92 7.16 -2.85
N ILE A 585 -8.48 6.42 -1.90
CA ILE A 585 -9.83 6.60 -1.41
C ILE A 585 -9.77 7.52 -0.20
N TYR A 586 -10.21 8.76 -0.41
CA TYR A 586 -10.30 9.75 0.65
C TYR A 586 -11.62 9.66 1.42
N GLY A 587 -11.55 9.89 2.72
CA GLY A 587 -12.65 9.77 3.66
C GLY A 587 -12.87 11.04 4.48
N LEU A 588 -12.99 10.90 5.80
CA LEU A 588 -13.22 12.01 6.71
C LEU A 588 -11.89 12.43 7.33
N ASP A 589 -10.99 12.95 6.50
CA ASP A 589 -9.61 13.25 6.88
C ASP A 589 -9.34 14.77 7.02
N GLY A 590 -10.39 15.56 7.26
CA GLY A 590 -10.25 17.00 7.47
C GLY A 590 -9.76 17.38 8.86
N ASP A 591 -9.26 18.62 8.96
CA ASP A 591 -8.94 19.24 10.23
C ASP A 591 -10.15 19.31 11.15
N ILE A 592 -9.95 18.92 12.41
CA ILE A 592 -10.97 18.98 13.45
C ILE A 592 -10.93 20.35 14.13
N THR A 593 -12.10 20.96 14.30
CA THR A 593 -12.28 22.18 15.10
C THR A 593 -13.25 21.93 16.22
N VAL A 594 -12.83 22.22 17.45
CA VAL A 594 -13.69 22.10 18.63
C VAL A 594 -14.18 23.47 19.05
N TRP A 595 -15.50 23.59 19.22
CA TRP A 595 -16.11 24.70 19.94
C TRP A 595 -16.54 24.22 21.33
N HIS A 596 -15.78 24.60 22.34
CA HIS A 596 -16.11 24.38 23.75
C HIS A 596 -16.67 25.68 24.32
N GLN A 597 -17.98 25.67 24.61
CA GLN A 597 -18.60 26.67 25.45
C GLN A 597 -18.40 26.24 26.90
N ASP A 598 -17.28 26.69 27.46
CA ASP A 598 -16.88 26.47 28.84
C ASP A 598 -17.50 27.56 29.74
N ALA A 599 -18.43 27.17 30.61
CA ALA A 599 -19.17 28.11 31.45
C ALA A 599 -18.38 28.55 32.69
N ASN A 600 -17.46 27.71 33.18
CA ASN A 600 -16.69 27.96 34.40
C ASN A 600 -15.19 28.23 34.11
N ASN A 601 -14.78 28.10 32.85
CA ASN A 601 -13.43 28.32 32.33
C ASN A 601 -12.37 27.40 32.98
N ASP A 602 -12.74 26.15 33.31
CA ASP A 602 -11.85 25.14 33.88
C ASP A 602 -11.21 24.21 32.83
N HIS A 603 -11.60 24.35 31.55
CA HIS A 603 -11.16 23.54 30.41
C HIS A 603 -11.51 22.04 30.53
N VAL A 604 -12.48 21.70 31.38
CA VAL A 604 -13.02 20.37 31.58
C VAL A 604 -14.49 20.40 31.22
N VAL A 605 -14.89 19.57 30.27
CA VAL A 605 -16.27 19.47 29.80
C VAL A 605 -17.15 18.88 30.92
N ASN A 606 -17.83 19.76 31.66
CA ASN A 606 -18.68 19.36 32.78
C ASN A 606 -19.87 20.31 32.99
N GLY A 607 -20.82 19.91 33.84
CA GLY A 607 -21.90 20.79 34.29
C GLY A 607 -22.77 21.38 33.17
N ALA A 608 -22.65 22.68 32.94
CA ALA A 608 -23.43 23.44 31.96
C ALA A 608 -22.72 23.63 30.60
N ASP A 609 -21.54 23.04 30.44
CA ASP A 609 -20.72 23.17 29.26
C ASP A 609 -21.37 22.52 28.03
N LYS A 610 -20.94 22.98 26.86
CA LYS A 610 -21.30 22.38 25.58
C LYS A 610 -20.10 22.26 24.68
N VAL A 611 -20.00 21.15 23.97
CA VAL A 611 -18.92 20.91 23.02
C VAL A 611 -19.46 20.46 21.68
N LEU A 612 -19.09 21.19 20.63
CA LEU A 612 -19.28 20.76 19.25
C LEU A 612 -17.93 20.43 18.62
N LEU A 613 -17.85 19.27 17.96
CA LEU A 613 -16.75 18.87 17.09
C LEU A 613 -17.16 19.09 15.65
N ILE A 614 -16.36 19.84 14.90
CA ILE A 614 -16.61 20.19 13.51
C ILE A 614 -15.48 19.61 12.66
N ALA A 615 -15.85 18.83 11.65
CA ALA A 615 -14.89 18.20 10.73
C ALA A 615 -15.34 18.39 9.27
N GLY A 616 -14.37 18.67 8.41
CA GLY A 616 -14.52 18.60 6.95
C GLY A 616 -14.01 17.26 6.40
N MET A 617 -14.18 17.05 5.11
CA MET A 617 -13.80 15.82 4.41
C MET A 617 -12.58 16.00 3.49
N ARG A 618 -12.12 17.24 3.25
CA ARG A 618 -11.08 17.55 2.23
C ARG A 618 -11.45 16.92 0.88
N ARG A 619 -10.56 16.09 0.30
CA ARG A 619 -10.78 15.35 -0.95
C ARG A 619 -11.90 14.31 -0.86
N GLY A 620 -12.25 13.85 0.35
CA GLY A 620 -13.33 12.87 0.55
C GLY A 620 -14.71 13.42 0.23
N GLY A 621 -14.89 14.75 0.20
CA GLY A 621 -16.15 15.36 -0.24
C GLY A 621 -16.39 16.81 0.15
N SER A 622 -17.58 17.26 -0.22
CA SER A 622 -18.00 18.66 -0.13
C SER A 622 -18.92 18.94 1.06
N ALA A 623 -18.58 18.45 2.25
CA ALA A 623 -19.41 18.69 3.44
C ALA A 623 -18.61 18.94 4.72
N TYR A 624 -19.19 19.77 5.59
CA TYR A 624 -18.79 19.92 6.98
C TYR A 624 -19.86 19.33 7.89
N TYR A 625 -19.43 18.59 8.90
CA TYR A 625 -20.29 17.98 9.91
C TYR A 625 -19.98 18.56 11.27
N ALA A 626 -21.02 18.87 12.05
CA ALA A 626 -20.87 19.21 13.46
C ALA A 626 -21.58 18.21 14.35
N LEU A 627 -20.83 17.59 15.24
CA LEU A 627 -21.34 16.68 16.26
C LEU A 627 -21.35 17.37 17.62
N ASP A 628 -22.48 17.30 18.33
CA ASP A 628 -22.53 17.58 19.76
C ASP A 628 -21.94 16.37 20.50
N ILE A 629 -20.77 16.59 21.08
CA ILE A 629 -19.98 15.60 21.82
C ILE A 629 -19.88 16.00 23.29
N THR A 630 -20.82 16.80 23.80
CA THR A 630 -20.89 17.16 25.23
C THR A 630 -20.98 15.91 26.10
N ASN A 631 -21.64 14.85 25.61
CA ASN A 631 -21.57 13.51 26.17
C ASN A 631 -20.99 12.55 25.11
N PRO A 632 -19.76 12.03 25.28
CA PRO A 632 -19.14 11.16 24.29
C PRO A 632 -19.87 9.83 24.10
N SER A 633 -20.66 9.38 25.07
CA SER A 633 -21.46 8.15 24.96
C SER A 633 -22.82 8.32 24.28
N SER A 634 -23.25 9.57 24.02
CA SER A 634 -24.50 9.90 23.33
C SER A 634 -24.30 11.09 22.39
N PRO A 635 -23.46 10.91 21.34
CA PRO A 635 -23.17 11.97 20.40
C PRO A 635 -24.39 12.28 19.54
N LYS A 636 -24.53 13.54 19.11
CA LYS A 636 -25.67 13.98 18.29
C LYS A 636 -25.20 14.75 17.06
N LEU A 637 -25.79 14.50 15.90
CA LEU A 637 -25.56 15.37 14.74
C LEU A 637 -26.25 16.71 15.01
N LYS A 638 -25.46 17.79 15.07
CA LYS A 638 -25.98 19.13 15.30
C LYS A 638 -26.42 19.79 14.01
N TRP A 639 -25.58 19.69 12.98
CA TRP A 639 -25.86 20.15 11.62
C TRP A 639 -24.87 19.53 10.63
N GLN A 640 -25.24 19.57 9.36
CA GLN A 640 -24.36 19.31 8.23
C GLN A 640 -24.49 20.48 7.24
N ILE A 641 -23.36 20.92 6.67
CA ILE A 641 -23.32 21.92 5.61
C ILE A 641 -22.76 21.23 4.37
N ASN A 642 -23.53 21.23 3.29
CA ASN A 642 -23.18 20.64 1.99
C ASN A 642 -23.90 21.42 0.86
N PRO A 643 -23.68 21.11 -0.44
CA PRO A 643 -24.29 21.82 -1.56
C PRO A 643 -25.83 21.82 -1.62
N SER A 644 -26.50 20.96 -0.86
CA SER A 644 -27.97 20.96 -0.76
C SER A 644 -28.51 22.01 0.21
N VAL A 645 -27.65 22.60 1.07
CA VAL A 645 -28.04 23.66 2.00
C VAL A 645 -28.08 24.99 1.25
N ALA A 646 -29.21 25.69 1.34
CA ALA A 646 -29.39 26.99 0.71
C ALA A 646 -28.27 27.98 1.09
N GLY A 647 -27.63 28.59 0.10
CA GLY A 647 -26.49 29.47 0.25
C GLY A 647 -25.12 28.79 0.20
N PHE A 648 -25.07 27.45 0.10
CA PHE A 648 -23.84 26.66 0.00
C PHE A 648 -23.76 25.82 -1.29
N GLU A 649 -24.57 26.14 -2.30
CA GLU A 649 -24.68 25.37 -3.55
C GLU A 649 -23.35 25.25 -4.31
N ARG A 650 -22.41 26.16 -4.05
CA ARG A 650 -21.07 26.20 -4.65
C ARG A 650 -19.97 25.63 -3.75
N LEU A 651 -20.34 24.97 -2.65
CA LEU A 651 -19.35 24.36 -1.76
C LEU A 651 -18.68 23.18 -2.47
N GLY A 652 -17.39 23.31 -2.74
CA GLY A 652 -16.54 22.24 -3.25
C GLY A 652 -15.97 21.36 -2.14
N GLN A 653 -14.93 20.61 -2.47
CA GLN A 653 -14.16 19.81 -1.52
C GLN A 653 -13.66 20.67 -0.36
N THR A 654 -13.78 20.17 0.86
CA THR A 654 -13.65 20.97 2.09
C THR A 654 -12.20 21.03 2.61
N TRP A 655 -11.30 21.59 1.81
CA TRP A 655 -9.86 21.68 2.10
C TRP A 655 -9.50 22.63 3.26
N SER A 656 -10.26 23.70 3.44
CA SER A 656 -9.99 24.67 4.51
C SER A 656 -10.46 24.16 5.87
N ARG A 657 -9.66 24.37 6.92
CA ARG A 657 -10.13 24.22 8.29
C ARG A 657 -11.26 25.21 8.59
N ALA A 658 -12.38 24.70 9.09
CA ALA A 658 -13.48 25.55 9.52
C ALA A 658 -13.12 26.26 10.84
N THR A 659 -12.80 27.55 10.76
CA THR A 659 -12.24 28.30 11.89
C THR A 659 -13.35 29.00 12.66
N LEU A 660 -13.41 28.74 13.97
CA LEU A 660 -14.34 29.43 14.85
C LEU A 660 -13.83 30.83 15.21
N THR A 661 -14.67 31.84 15.05
CA THR A 661 -14.36 33.20 15.51
C THR A 661 -15.62 33.96 15.93
N THR A 662 -15.47 35.23 16.31
CA THR A 662 -16.57 36.12 16.67
C THR A 662 -16.55 37.35 15.76
N ILE A 663 -17.65 37.61 15.05
CA ILE A 663 -17.85 38.82 14.22
C ILE A 663 -19.13 39.48 14.72
N ASP A 664 -19.08 40.79 15.02
CA ASP A 664 -20.21 41.58 15.50
C ASP A 664 -20.99 40.90 16.66
N ASN A 665 -20.25 40.39 17.66
CA ASN A 665 -20.78 39.64 18.82
C ASN A 665 -21.53 38.34 18.48
N LYS A 666 -21.43 37.84 17.25
CA LYS A 666 -21.94 36.52 16.85
C LYS A 666 -20.80 35.54 16.71
N LYS A 667 -20.96 34.35 17.29
CA LYS A 667 -20.07 33.22 17.00
C LYS A 667 -20.33 32.75 15.59
N VAL A 668 -19.27 32.67 14.80
CA VAL A 668 -19.33 32.30 13.39
C VAL A 668 -18.25 31.29 13.09
N LEU A 669 -18.52 30.45 12.09
CA LEU A 669 -17.57 29.54 11.50
C LEU A 669 -17.17 30.10 10.14
N ILE A 670 -15.87 30.26 9.91
CA ILE A 670 -15.32 30.77 8.64
C ILE A 670 -14.54 29.65 7.96
N PHE A 671 -14.89 29.38 6.72
CA PHE A 671 -14.22 28.44 5.83
C PHE A 671 -14.31 28.95 4.39
N ALA A 672 -13.42 28.46 3.53
CA ALA A 672 -13.41 28.78 2.11
C ALA A 672 -14.52 28.01 1.38
N GLY A 673 -14.86 28.46 0.16
CA GLY A 673 -15.85 27.80 -0.70
C GLY A 673 -15.46 26.41 -1.20
N GLY A 674 -14.26 25.92 -0.88
CA GLY A 674 -13.77 24.60 -1.26
C GLY A 674 -13.11 24.54 -2.65
N ASN A 675 -12.46 23.41 -2.94
CA ASN A 675 -11.85 23.14 -4.25
C ASN A 675 -12.88 22.49 -5.19
N ASP A 676 -12.85 22.86 -6.47
CA ASP A 676 -13.68 22.24 -7.48
C ASP A 676 -12.90 21.07 -8.11
N ALA A 677 -13.37 19.84 -7.88
CA ALA A 677 -12.71 18.63 -8.37
C ALA A 677 -12.62 18.57 -9.90
N ASP A 678 -13.50 19.28 -10.62
CA ASP A 678 -13.45 19.35 -12.08
C ASP A 678 -12.26 20.18 -12.60
N GLN A 679 -11.62 20.97 -11.74
CA GLN A 679 -10.41 21.74 -12.04
C GLN A 679 -9.12 20.97 -11.75
N ASP A 680 -9.19 19.76 -11.17
CA ASP A 680 -8.02 18.93 -10.86
C ASP A 680 -7.49 18.15 -12.09
N ASN A 681 -8.17 18.23 -13.25
CA ASN A 681 -7.83 17.50 -14.49
C ASN A 681 -7.13 18.37 -15.57
N THR A 682 -6.55 19.51 -15.21
CA THR A 682 -5.70 20.36 -16.10
C THR A 682 -4.33 20.55 -15.52
#